data_AF-A0A838DWY4-F1
#
_entry.id   AF-A0A838DWY4-F1
#
_cell.length_a   1.000
_cell.length_b   1.000
_cell.length_c   1.000
_cell.angle_alpha   90.00
_cell.angle_beta   90.00
_cell.angle_gamma   90.00
#
_symmetry.space_group_name_H-M   'P 1'
#
loop_
_entity.id
_entity.type
_entity.pdbx_description
1 polymer ?
#
loop_
_entity_poly.entity_id
_entity_poly.type
_entity_poly.pdbx_seq_one_letter_code
_entity_poly.pdbx_strand_id
1 'polypeptide(L)'
;MATDEILPPACAFAVSVLADYTLDPEAVPEEAVEAAQQHMLTCARCKNAPQPTSTTAAPRRKKKVRRIVALEPFQQVPPEEPAAVGVMMAPEQTLVVPQTESETSPAPSPPTAPELSTALIEAPAPELPPDMLTCQQCRQVLPEYAEAMDSGENVAMLYPEVQEHLLACETGCLVLLELLRQEARANRKYRRRLVRNPFSVMWWEVTGFFRGGHVPIAPRALAFGTLIFLLLFGALGAYLGIRWDDARYYHPLHQQLPTPDGIGLSDGLKVYDACNTSGYQDKRQAAQALAQSNASKAARLFSAAMTAGDTTGCNNAEAAIYHEDMQVRQSGRPFGLVVVSFDSGPGSADPQGGTDRHILYAAYTQELVGAFIGQQQYNAAQMHTPGAPLLYLVLANTVGGEQGALQVANTITSLSMHTTPRQLGLLASGQPPLLAVLGLAPSRLTRVILPVLCRAGVPLIAPTATGLFIIDLLTQTSLYRHCTPGFAFMRFSPDDAHQSQLGADYAYNQLGVRNAAVFYDPSNPSSTGSVQGFIDRFTSYRHVSIVAQETAVASGLLDATGRPQASRDDLLAGLKDALQANPRPGLIFAPLLTNDVITLAQAITRLPQDQQPVLMIGGEFVQPAGLEGLVPWARQNKLTLPRIFVTVSAAARPPSGADWQKQFYATFCTSFATPGSFCSGAAALDQGALLFGDGIEMIAQGLGPITQSSQFPTSVQLVQHIVQENFAGVSGPIALHLWNDVLVTSEGTNPVILTLQGDGSIQIVS
;
A
#
# COMPACT_ATOMS: atom_id res chain seq x y z
N MET A 1 -46.23 3.94 31.00
CA MET A 1 -44.89 3.37 30.77
C MET A 1 -45.08 1.90 30.46
N ALA A 2 -45.15 1.54 29.18
CA ALA A 2 -45.11 0.16 28.74
C ALA A 2 -43.64 -0.24 28.61
N THR A 3 -43.25 -1.33 29.24
CA THR A 3 -41.93 -1.92 29.08
C THR A 3 -41.82 -2.44 27.65
N ASP A 4 -41.01 -1.79 26.81
CA ASP A 4 -40.61 -2.33 25.52
C ASP A 4 -39.84 -3.65 25.77
N GLU A 5 -40.52 -4.78 25.62
CA GLU A 5 -39.87 -6.08 25.64
C GLU A 5 -38.93 -6.16 24.42
N ILE A 6 -37.64 -6.13 24.71
CA ILE A 6 -36.58 -6.26 23.71
C ILE A 6 -36.66 -7.67 23.13
N LEU A 7 -36.98 -7.75 21.84
CA LEU A 7 -36.95 -9.02 21.11
C LEU A 7 -35.55 -9.64 21.20
N PRO A 8 -35.45 -10.98 21.31
CA PRO A 8 -34.16 -11.66 21.15
C PRO A 8 -33.48 -11.26 19.83
N PRO A 9 -32.14 -11.14 19.79
CA PRO A 9 -31.43 -10.64 18.61
C PRO A 9 -31.78 -11.36 17.31
N ALA A 10 -31.99 -12.67 17.36
CA ALA A 10 -32.38 -13.46 16.19
C ALA A 10 -33.81 -13.15 15.69
N CYS A 11 -34.76 -12.84 16.58
CA CYS A 11 -36.09 -12.36 16.20
C CYS A 11 -36.02 -10.94 15.62
N ALA A 12 -35.23 -10.05 16.23
CA ALA A 12 -35.05 -8.69 15.74
C ALA A 12 -34.42 -8.68 14.33
N PHE A 13 -33.42 -9.55 14.11
CA PHE A 13 -32.81 -9.76 12.81
C PHE A 13 -33.81 -10.29 11.78
N ALA A 14 -34.54 -11.37 12.09
CA ALA A 14 -35.54 -11.93 11.17
C ALA A 14 -36.65 -10.93 10.80
N VAL A 15 -37.11 -10.10 11.76
CA VAL A 15 -38.10 -9.04 11.49
C VAL A 15 -37.51 -7.94 10.60
N SER A 16 -36.25 -7.54 10.82
CA SER A 16 -35.57 -6.54 9.96
C SER A 16 -35.42 -7.05 8.53
N VAL A 17 -34.90 -8.27 8.36
CA VAL A 17 -34.69 -8.89 7.05
C VAL A 17 -35.99 -8.97 6.25
N LEU A 18 -37.10 -9.35 6.88
CA LEU A 18 -38.40 -9.41 6.22
C LEU A 18 -39.00 -8.03 5.94
N ALA A 19 -38.75 -7.03 6.80
CA ALA A 19 -39.17 -5.66 6.57
C ALA A 19 -38.40 -5.01 5.41
N ASP A 20 -37.08 -5.24 5.35
CA ASP A 20 -36.23 -4.76 4.27
C ASP A 20 -36.60 -5.44 2.94
N TYR A 21 -36.88 -6.75 2.94
CA TYR A 21 -37.36 -7.48 1.75
C TYR A 21 -38.72 -6.95 1.24
N THR A 22 -39.62 -6.51 2.13
CA THR A 22 -40.88 -5.88 1.69
C THR A 22 -40.70 -4.48 1.10
N LEU A 23 -39.62 -3.78 1.46
CA LEU A 23 -39.31 -2.45 0.92
C LEU A 23 -38.54 -2.55 -0.39
N ASP A 24 -37.61 -3.50 -0.48
CA ASP A 24 -36.77 -3.74 -1.65
C ASP A 24 -36.40 -5.23 -1.74
N PRO A 25 -37.13 -6.02 -2.56
CA PRO A 25 -36.91 -7.46 -2.69
C PRO A 25 -35.54 -7.83 -3.26
N GLU A 26 -34.89 -6.93 -4.01
CA GLU A 26 -33.60 -7.19 -4.65
C GLU A 26 -32.41 -6.93 -3.70
N ALA A 27 -32.63 -6.17 -2.62
CA ALA A 27 -31.60 -5.82 -1.64
C ALA A 27 -31.36 -6.90 -0.57
N VAL A 28 -32.20 -7.94 -0.49
CA VAL A 28 -32.11 -9.00 0.52
C VAL A 28 -31.97 -10.36 -0.17
N PRO A 29 -30.86 -11.11 0.04
CA PRO A 29 -30.66 -12.44 -0.55
C PRO A 29 -31.81 -13.39 -0.20
N GLU A 30 -32.25 -14.19 -1.17
CA GLU A 30 -33.39 -15.10 -1.02
C GLU A 30 -33.16 -16.11 0.12
N GLU A 31 -31.92 -16.56 0.34
CA GLU A 31 -31.56 -17.45 1.45
C GLU A 31 -31.70 -16.79 2.82
N ALA A 32 -31.44 -15.47 2.91
CA ALA A 32 -31.63 -14.71 4.14
C ALA A 32 -33.13 -14.54 4.44
N VAL A 33 -33.95 -14.36 3.40
CA VAL A 33 -35.41 -14.32 3.49
C VAL A 33 -35.95 -15.67 3.96
N GLU A 34 -35.52 -16.78 3.35
CA GLU A 34 -35.92 -18.14 3.75
C GLU A 34 -35.52 -18.45 5.19
N ALA A 35 -34.27 -18.15 5.58
CA ALA A 35 -33.78 -18.35 6.94
C ALA A 35 -34.56 -17.50 7.97
N ALA A 36 -34.87 -16.24 7.63
CA ALA A 36 -35.69 -15.37 8.48
C ALA A 36 -37.13 -15.88 8.60
N GLN A 37 -37.76 -16.31 7.51
CA GLN A 37 -39.11 -16.90 7.51
C GLN A 37 -39.13 -18.19 8.34
N GLN A 38 -38.16 -19.08 8.14
CA GLN A 38 -38.05 -20.33 8.89
C GLN A 38 -37.78 -20.08 10.38
N HIS A 39 -36.98 -19.07 10.73
CA HIS A 39 -36.78 -18.66 12.12
C HIS A 39 -38.06 -18.11 12.75
N MET A 40 -38.81 -17.27 12.04
CA MET A 40 -40.11 -16.74 12.48
C MET A 40 -41.15 -17.85 12.71
N LEU A 41 -41.11 -18.92 11.92
CA LEU A 41 -42.01 -20.08 12.05
C LEU A 41 -41.63 -21.01 13.20
N THR A 42 -40.33 -21.19 13.47
CA THR A 42 -39.82 -22.19 14.43
C THR A 42 -39.57 -21.63 15.83
N CYS A 43 -39.28 -20.33 15.95
CA CYS A 43 -38.98 -19.71 17.23
C CYS A 43 -40.26 -19.29 17.97
N ALA A 44 -40.55 -19.95 19.10
CA ALA A 44 -41.72 -19.67 19.93
C ALA A 44 -41.81 -18.22 20.44
N ARG A 45 -40.67 -17.52 20.57
CA ARG A 45 -40.62 -16.11 20.97
C ARG A 45 -40.92 -15.14 19.82
N CYS A 46 -40.54 -15.47 18.58
CA CYS A 46 -40.81 -14.59 17.45
C CYS A 46 -42.25 -14.72 16.95
N LYS A 47 -42.89 -15.89 17.17
CA LYS A 47 -44.28 -16.17 16.74
C LYS A 47 -45.32 -15.23 17.37
N ASN A 48 -45.00 -14.63 18.52
CA ASN A 48 -45.86 -13.67 19.22
C ASN A 48 -45.44 -12.21 18.99
N ALA A 49 -44.42 -11.96 18.15
CA ALA A 49 -44.00 -10.60 17.84
C ALA A 49 -45.08 -9.90 16.99
N PRO A 50 -45.48 -8.66 17.32
CA PRO A 50 -46.48 -7.93 16.55
C PRO A 50 -45.99 -7.74 15.11
N GLN A 51 -46.77 -8.24 14.13
CA GLN A 51 -46.48 -8.00 12.72
C GLN A 51 -46.58 -6.50 12.43
N PRO A 52 -45.63 -5.92 11.68
CA PRO A 52 -45.69 -4.51 11.33
C PRO A 52 -46.91 -4.26 10.44
N THR A 53 -47.92 -3.58 11.00
CA THR A 53 -49.06 -3.10 10.22
C THR A 53 -48.60 -1.96 9.34
N SER A 54 -48.88 -2.07 8.05
CA SER A 54 -48.51 -1.14 6.99
C SER A 54 -49.21 0.22 7.12
N THR A 55 -48.79 1.06 8.07
CA THR A 55 -49.15 2.48 8.07
C THR A 55 -48.00 3.34 8.60
N THR A 56 -47.36 4.07 7.69
CA THR A 56 -46.58 5.31 7.88
C THR A 56 -45.84 5.47 9.21
N ALA A 57 -44.60 4.99 9.29
CA ALA A 57 -43.68 5.34 10.37
C ALA A 57 -42.67 6.41 9.91
N ALA A 58 -42.63 7.53 10.61
CA ALA A 58 -41.67 8.62 10.41
C ALA A 58 -40.23 8.17 10.74
N PRO A 59 -39.20 8.75 10.08
CA PRO A 59 -37.82 8.31 10.23
C PRO A 59 -37.29 8.52 11.66
N ARG A 60 -36.84 7.43 12.30
CA ARG A 60 -36.20 7.45 13.63
C ARG A 60 -34.78 8.02 13.54
N ARG A 61 -34.49 9.03 14.38
CA ARG A 61 -33.16 9.61 14.58
C ARG A 61 -32.21 8.60 15.27
N LYS A 62 -31.05 8.33 14.66
CA LYS A 62 -29.99 7.47 15.21
C LYS A 62 -29.30 8.11 16.43
N LYS A 63 -28.92 7.26 17.39
CA LYS A 63 -28.37 7.60 18.70
C LYS A 63 -26.85 7.87 18.58
N LYS A 64 -26.41 9.05 19.04
CA LYS A 64 -25.01 9.51 19.07
C LYS A 64 -24.09 8.52 19.80
N VAL A 65 -22.94 8.21 19.19
CA VAL A 65 -21.83 7.45 19.78
C VAL A 65 -21.13 8.31 20.85
N ARG A 66 -20.66 7.65 21.91
CA ARG A 66 -20.17 8.22 23.17
C ARG A 66 -18.77 8.82 23.01
N ARG A 67 -18.65 10.11 23.33
CA ARG A 67 -17.44 10.96 23.41
C ARG A 67 -16.35 10.32 24.27
N ILE A 68 -15.11 10.26 23.78
CA ILE A 68 -13.90 10.03 24.60
C ILE A 68 -13.53 11.38 25.23
N VAL A 69 -13.32 11.39 26.54
CA VAL A 69 -13.02 12.57 27.35
C VAL A 69 -11.54 12.95 27.19
N ALA A 70 -11.29 14.24 26.99
CA ALA A 70 -9.98 14.85 26.88
C ALA A 70 -9.12 14.62 28.14
N LEU A 71 -7.84 14.32 27.95
CA LEU A 71 -6.80 14.40 28.98
C LEU A 71 -6.48 15.88 29.26
N GLU A 72 -6.43 16.26 30.53
CA GLU A 72 -6.09 17.60 31.01
C GLU A 72 -4.64 17.99 30.66
N PRO A 73 -4.36 19.28 30.42
CA PRO A 73 -3.03 19.76 30.07
C PRO A 73 -2.10 19.86 31.28
N PHE A 74 -0.85 19.42 31.09
CA PHE A 74 0.25 19.68 32.01
C PHE A 74 0.53 21.20 32.12
N GLN A 75 0.75 21.64 33.36
CA GLN A 75 1.12 23.01 33.72
C GLN A 75 2.39 23.48 32.98
N GLN A 76 2.29 24.65 32.35
CA GLN A 76 3.38 25.37 31.71
C GLN A 76 4.29 26.03 32.76
N VAL A 77 5.60 25.85 32.59
CA VAL A 77 6.66 26.68 33.18
C VAL A 77 6.82 27.92 32.31
N PRO A 78 6.97 29.14 32.87
CA PRO A 78 7.07 30.37 32.06
C PRO A 78 8.42 30.44 31.32
N PRO A 79 8.45 30.97 30.07
CA PRO A 79 9.69 31.07 29.31
C PRO A 79 10.50 32.32 29.69
N GLU A 80 11.81 32.14 29.80
CA GLU A 80 12.81 33.22 29.78
C GLU A 80 12.84 33.90 28.40
N GLU A 81 12.87 35.24 28.42
CA GLU A 81 13.10 36.11 27.26
C GLU A 81 14.52 35.91 26.70
N PRO A 82 14.69 35.89 25.36
CA PRO A 82 15.95 36.28 24.76
C PRO A 82 15.85 37.63 24.05
N ALA A 83 16.95 38.36 24.21
CA ALA A 83 17.23 39.70 23.74
C ALA A 83 17.06 39.90 22.22
N ALA A 84 16.64 41.11 21.88
CA ALA A 84 16.54 41.64 20.53
C ALA A 84 17.90 41.66 19.81
N VAL A 85 17.95 41.09 18.61
CA VAL A 85 19.00 41.34 17.62
C VAL A 85 18.35 41.99 16.40
N GLY A 86 18.72 43.23 16.15
CA GLY A 86 18.25 44.02 15.01
C GLY A 86 18.81 43.52 13.70
N VAL A 87 17.94 43.38 12.69
CA VAL A 87 18.30 43.08 11.31
C VAL A 87 18.35 44.41 10.54
N MET A 88 19.54 44.79 10.09
CA MET A 88 19.72 45.85 9.09
C MET A 88 19.33 45.32 7.71
N MET A 89 18.46 46.05 7.02
CA MET A 89 18.20 45.89 5.59
C MET A 89 19.28 46.59 4.76
N ALA A 90 19.68 45.98 3.64
CA ALA A 90 20.27 46.67 2.49
C ALA A 90 20.04 45.84 1.20
N PRO A 91 20.01 46.48 0.01
CA PRO A 91 18.96 46.24 -0.97
C PRO A 91 19.39 45.51 -2.25
N GLU A 92 18.37 45.19 -3.05
CA GLU A 92 18.38 44.74 -4.43
C GLU A 92 19.45 45.40 -5.31
N GLN A 93 20.14 44.58 -6.11
CA GLN A 93 20.74 45.03 -7.35
C GLN A 93 20.33 44.12 -8.51
N THR A 94 19.62 44.75 -9.42
CA THR A 94 19.32 44.35 -10.80
C THR A 94 20.62 44.14 -11.56
N LEU A 95 20.74 43.06 -12.35
CA LEU A 95 21.81 42.98 -13.35
C LEU A 95 21.28 42.58 -14.73
N VAL A 96 21.60 43.48 -15.65
CA VAL A 96 21.34 43.51 -17.09
C VAL A 96 22.23 42.50 -17.80
N VAL A 97 21.66 41.78 -18.77
CA VAL A 97 22.36 40.94 -19.74
C VAL A 97 22.81 41.78 -20.93
N PRO A 98 24.04 41.59 -21.43
CA PRO A 98 24.30 41.78 -22.86
C PRO A 98 24.87 40.53 -23.52
N GLN A 99 24.31 40.22 -24.69
CA GLN A 99 24.83 39.30 -25.70
C GLN A 99 26.09 39.87 -26.36
N THR A 100 27.08 39.05 -26.70
CA THR A 100 27.83 39.17 -27.98
C THR A 100 28.46 37.83 -28.37
N GLU A 101 28.49 37.60 -29.68
CA GLU A 101 28.87 36.41 -30.44
C GLU A 101 30.39 36.15 -30.57
N SER A 102 30.69 34.88 -30.86
CA SER A 102 31.64 34.34 -31.86
C SER A 102 33.15 34.15 -31.61
N GLU A 103 33.58 33.00 -32.14
CA GLU A 103 34.90 32.57 -32.66
C GLU A 103 35.89 31.70 -31.83
N THR A 104 35.75 30.39 -32.06
CA THR A 104 36.74 29.36 -32.48
C THR A 104 38.26 29.46 -32.16
N SER A 105 38.71 28.52 -31.29
CA SER A 105 39.95 27.68 -31.30
C SER A 105 41.37 28.29 -31.21
N PRO A 106 42.41 27.53 -30.80
CA PRO A 106 42.50 26.52 -29.72
C PRO A 106 43.79 26.65 -28.83
N ALA A 107 43.93 25.75 -27.84
CA ALA A 107 45.07 25.49 -26.94
C ALA A 107 45.18 26.41 -25.70
N PRO A 108 45.93 26.08 -24.61
CA PRO A 108 46.66 24.86 -24.24
C PRO A 108 46.31 24.35 -22.82
N SER A 109 46.97 23.27 -22.38
CA SER A 109 46.94 22.70 -21.03
C SER A 109 47.20 23.75 -19.94
N PRO A 110 46.43 23.79 -18.83
CA PRO A 110 46.66 24.76 -17.77
C PRO A 110 47.77 24.31 -16.81
N PRO A 111 48.59 25.27 -16.31
CA PRO A 111 49.63 25.02 -15.34
C PRO A 111 49.06 24.95 -13.92
N THR A 112 49.73 24.14 -13.10
CA THR A 112 49.59 24.03 -11.66
C THR A 112 49.67 25.41 -10.99
N ALA A 113 48.61 25.80 -10.28
CA ALA A 113 48.56 26.95 -9.40
C ALA A 113 48.36 26.48 -7.94
N PRO A 114 48.90 27.23 -6.96
CA PRO A 114 49.22 26.72 -5.64
C PRO A 114 47.99 26.65 -4.73
N GLU A 115 47.89 25.55 -3.97
CA GLU A 115 46.92 25.39 -2.90
C GLU A 115 47.17 26.43 -1.80
N LEU A 116 46.16 27.29 -1.59
CA LEU A 116 46.04 28.13 -0.41
C LEU A 116 45.54 27.23 0.74
N SER A 117 46.45 26.84 1.63
CA SER A 117 46.09 26.18 2.90
C SER A 117 45.32 27.16 3.79
N THR A 118 44.02 26.95 3.90
CA THR A 118 43.22 27.48 5.02
C THR A 118 43.55 26.64 6.25
N ALA A 119 44.52 27.10 7.04
CA ALA A 119 44.86 26.51 8.32
C ALA A 119 43.67 26.68 9.30
N LEU A 120 42.85 25.64 9.43
CA LEU A 120 42.09 25.42 10.65
C LEU A 120 43.11 25.10 11.75
N ILE A 121 43.15 25.95 12.77
CA ILE A 121 43.85 25.64 14.02
C ILE A 121 43.04 24.53 14.70
N GLU A 122 43.38 23.29 14.37
CA GLU A 122 42.96 22.12 15.11
C GLU A 122 43.80 22.10 16.39
N ALA A 123 43.18 22.50 17.50
CA ALA A 123 43.80 22.35 18.80
C ALA A 123 44.07 20.84 19.02
N PRO A 124 45.29 20.43 19.38
CA PRO A 124 45.57 19.03 19.64
C PRO A 124 44.66 18.56 20.76
N ALA A 125 43.82 17.56 20.46
CA ALA A 125 43.05 16.87 21.47
C ALA A 125 44.01 16.44 22.59
N PRO A 126 43.66 16.68 23.86
CA PRO A 126 44.54 16.32 24.97
C PRO A 126 44.88 14.84 24.86
N GLU A 127 46.18 14.53 24.78
CA GLU A 127 46.68 13.16 24.82
C GLU A 127 46.11 12.50 26.08
N LEU A 128 45.14 11.61 25.89
CA LEU A 128 44.55 10.82 26.96
C LEU A 128 45.68 10.01 27.62
N PRO A 129 45.69 9.92 28.96
CA PRO A 129 46.69 9.13 29.67
C PRO A 129 46.74 7.71 29.08
N PRO A 130 47.93 7.11 28.89
CA PRO A 130 48.12 5.84 28.17
C PRO A 130 47.42 4.62 28.78
N ASP A 131 46.71 4.78 29.91
CA ASP A 131 46.00 3.71 30.61
C ASP A 131 44.46 3.85 30.57
N MET A 132 43.90 4.84 29.86
CA MET A 132 42.44 4.96 29.76
C MET A 132 41.84 4.04 28.69
N LEU A 133 40.84 3.26 29.10
CA LEU A 133 40.10 2.36 28.23
C LEU A 133 39.41 3.13 27.09
N THR A 134 39.53 2.64 25.86
CA THR A 134 38.77 3.19 24.72
C THR A 134 37.31 2.72 24.77
N CYS A 135 36.37 3.43 24.13
CA CYS A 135 34.96 3.00 24.09
C CYS A 135 34.77 1.60 23.49
N GLN A 136 35.60 1.24 22.51
CA GLN A 136 35.55 -0.09 21.89
C GLN A 136 36.03 -1.17 22.87
N GLN A 137 37.12 -0.92 23.61
CA GLN A 137 37.56 -1.82 24.67
C GLN A 137 36.51 -1.92 25.77
N CYS A 138 35.85 -0.81 26.12
CA CYS A 138 34.84 -0.77 27.20
C CYS A 138 33.66 -1.67 26.82
N ARG A 139 33.20 -1.59 25.56
CA ARG A 139 32.13 -2.46 25.03
C ARG A 139 32.47 -3.94 25.08
N GLN A 140 33.75 -4.31 25.01
CA GLN A 140 34.17 -5.72 25.09
C GLN A 140 34.10 -6.25 26.54
N VAL A 141 34.43 -5.43 27.54
CA VAL A 141 34.40 -5.83 28.97
C VAL A 141 33.05 -5.58 29.66
N LEU A 142 32.19 -4.76 29.04
CA LEU A 142 30.87 -4.36 29.54
C LEU A 142 29.94 -5.54 29.92
N PRO A 143 29.89 -6.67 29.19
CA PRO A 143 29.06 -7.83 29.59
C PRO A 143 29.52 -8.47 30.91
N GLU A 144 30.83 -8.64 31.10
CA GLU A 144 31.40 -9.21 32.33
C GLU A 144 31.21 -8.26 33.52
N TYR A 145 31.41 -6.96 33.27
CA TYR A 145 31.15 -5.90 34.24
C TYR A 145 29.67 -5.87 34.68
N ALA A 146 28.73 -6.01 33.74
CA ALA A 146 27.29 -6.07 34.03
C ALA A 146 26.90 -7.32 34.81
N GLU A 147 27.50 -8.48 34.49
CA GLU A 147 27.28 -9.73 35.23
C GLU A 147 27.78 -9.62 36.67
N ALA A 148 29.01 -9.11 36.88
CA ALA A 148 29.60 -8.87 38.20
C ALA A 148 28.78 -7.88 39.05
N MET A 149 28.30 -6.79 38.42
CA MET A 149 27.45 -5.80 39.08
C MET A 149 26.13 -6.41 39.55
N ASP A 150 25.51 -7.28 38.75
CA ASP A 150 24.30 -7.99 39.14
C ASP A 150 24.57 -9.10 40.18
N SER A 151 25.82 -9.54 40.37
CA SER A 151 26.23 -10.41 41.50
C SER A 151 26.39 -9.69 42.81
N GLY A 152 26.32 -8.37 42.81
CA GLY A 152 26.71 -7.60 43.98
C GLY A 152 28.19 -7.79 44.29
N GLU A 153 29.00 -8.17 43.29
CA GLU A 153 30.44 -8.09 43.42
C GLU A 153 30.87 -6.62 43.42
N ASN A 154 32.00 -6.32 44.07
CA ASN A 154 32.50 -4.97 44.14
C ASN A 154 33.20 -4.59 42.82
N VAL A 155 32.39 -4.21 41.83
CA VAL A 155 32.85 -3.87 40.48
C VAL A 155 33.85 -2.72 40.43
N ALA A 156 33.81 -1.82 41.42
CA ALA A 156 34.80 -0.75 41.57
C ALA A 156 36.21 -1.28 41.87
N MET A 157 36.32 -2.46 42.48
CA MET A 157 37.59 -3.13 42.74
C MET A 157 38.00 -4.04 41.59
N LEU A 158 37.02 -4.69 40.93
CA LEU A 158 37.29 -5.67 39.88
C LEU A 158 37.59 -5.04 38.52
N TYR A 159 37.00 -3.88 38.24
CA TYR A 159 37.11 -3.19 36.95
C TYR A 159 37.15 -1.66 37.13
N PRO A 160 38.12 -1.12 37.91
CA PRO A 160 38.20 0.32 38.17
C PRO A 160 38.27 1.14 36.88
N GLU A 161 38.97 0.64 35.85
CA GLU A 161 39.13 1.26 34.54
C GLU A 161 37.81 1.39 33.74
N VAL A 162 36.89 0.42 33.88
CA VAL A 162 35.57 0.48 33.23
C VAL A 162 34.68 1.50 33.92
N GLN A 163 34.75 1.58 35.25
CA GLN A 163 33.95 2.53 36.03
C GLN A 163 34.38 3.98 35.77
N GLU A 164 35.69 4.24 35.69
CA GLU A 164 36.23 5.55 35.34
C GLU A 164 35.84 5.95 33.91
N HIS A 165 35.93 5.01 32.95
CA HIS A 165 35.48 5.26 31.57
C HIS A 165 33.97 5.55 31.48
N LEU A 166 33.12 4.79 32.18
CA LEU A 166 31.67 4.98 32.16
C LEU A 166 31.22 6.34 32.69
N LEU A 167 31.99 6.95 33.61
CA LEU A 167 31.73 8.28 34.13
C LEU A 167 32.14 9.39 33.14
N ALA A 168 33.11 9.13 32.26
CA ALA A 168 33.61 10.08 31.28
C ALA A 168 33.00 9.89 29.86
N CYS A 169 32.37 8.75 29.59
CA CYS A 169 31.91 8.37 28.26
C CYS A 169 30.53 8.97 27.92
N GLU A 170 30.50 10.01 27.07
CA GLU A 170 29.25 10.59 26.55
C GLU A 170 28.56 9.71 25.48
N THR A 171 29.27 8.72 24.92
CA THR A 171 28.86 7.97 23.70
C THR A 171 28.02 6.70 23.94
N GLY A 172 27.16 6.68 24.97
CA GLY A 172 26.10 5.66 25.11
C GLY A 172 26.50 4.32 25.76
N CYS A 173 27.69 4.19 26.34
CA CYS A 173 28.10 2.99 27.09
C CYS A 173 27.21 2.73 28.32
N LEU A 174 26.66 3.78 28.95
CA LEU A 174 25.68 3.66 30.04
C LEU A 174 24.35 3.04 29.59
N VAL A 175 23.89 3.34 28.38
CA VAL A 175 22.65 2.74 27.83
C VAL A 175 22.87 1.26 27.55
N LEU A 176 24.04 0.92 26.98
CA LEU A 176 24.42 -0.47 26.73
C LEU A 176 24.58 -1.27 28.03
N LEU A 177 25.14 -0.65 29.07
CA LEU A 177 25.28 -1.25 30.41
C LEU A 177 23.92 -1.62 31.00
N GLU A 178 22.91 -0.74 30.93
CA GLU A 178 21.60 -1.03 31.49
C GLU A 178 20.91 -2.18 30.74
N LEU A 179 21.11 -2.25 29.41
CA LEU A 179 20.59 -3.33 28.58
C LEU A 179 21.24 -4.68 28.92
N LEU A 180 22.56 -4.70 29.05
CA LEU A 180 23.32 -5.89 29.47
C LEU A 180 23.01 -6.30 30.91
N ARG A 181 22.71 -5.35 31.80
CA ARG A 181 22.27 -5.64 33.17
C ARG A 181 20.88 -6.26 33.21
N GLN A 182 19.97 -5.84 32.33
CA GLN A 182 18.67 -6.51 32.17
C GLN A 182 18.84 -7.94 31.64
N GLU A 183 19.74 -8.15 30.68
CA GLU A 183 20.07 -9.48 30.15
C GLU A 183 20.72 -10.39 31.23
N ALA A 184 21.68 -9.87 31.99
CA ALA A 184 22.30 -10.58 33.10
C ALA A 184 21.27 -10.99 34.15
N ARG A 185 20.33 -10.11 34.51
CA ARG A 185 19.20 -10.42 35.40
C ARG A 185 18.29 -11.51 34.84
N ALA A 186 17.99 -11.45 33.54
CA ALA A 186 17.22 -12.48 32.86
C ALA A 186 17.96 -13.84 32.92
N ASN A 187 19.23 -13.88 32.54
CA ASN A 187 20.08 -15.07 32.58
C ASN A 187 20.22 -15.65 33.99
N ARG A 188 20.28 -14.81 35.02
CA ARG A 188 20.37 -15.24 36.41
C ARG A 188 19.05 -15.84 36.91
N LYS A 189 17.92 -15.31 36.45
CA LYS A 189 16.58 -15.89 36.67
C LYS A 189 16.47 -17.30 36.04
N TYR A 190 17.21 -17.55 34.94
CA TYR A 190 17.35 -18.87 34.33
C TYR A 190 18.39 -19.78 35.01
N ARG A 191 19.52 -19.25 35.51
CA ARG A 191 20.59 -20.06 36.14
C ARG A 191 20.36 -20.41 37.62
N ARG A 192 19.53 -19.68 38.38
CA ARG A 192 19.28 -19.98 39.83
C ARG A 192 18.36 -21.17 40.09
N ARG A 193 18.03 -21.98 39.09
CA ARG A 193 17.53 -23.33 39.33
C ARG A 193 18.56 -24.31 38.81
N LEU A 194 19.29 -24.92 39.74
CA LEU A 194 19.88 -26.23 39.52
C LEU A 194 18.71 -27.18 39.23
N VAL A 195 18.34 -27.28 37.97
CA VAL A 195 17.36 -28.24 37.50
C VAL A 195 18.05 -29.59 37.64
N ARG A 196 17.83 -30.27 38.78
CA ARG A 196 17.80 -31.73 38.78
C ARG A 196 16.95 -32.10 37.58
N ASN A 197 17.57 -32.80 36.62
CA ASN A 197 16.99 -33.19 35.34
C ASN A 197 15.47 -33.38 35.51
N PRO A 198 14.62 -32.54 34.88
CA PRO A 198 13.19 -32.54 35.15
C PRO A 198 12.59 -33.88 34.71
N PHE A 199 13.25 -34.56 33.76
CA PHE A 199 12.92 -35.93 33.38
C PHE A 199 13.34 -36.95 34.43
N SER A 200 14.39 -36.72 35.25
CA SER A 200 14.69 -37.63 36.37
C SER A 200 13.69 -37.50 37.52
N VAL A 201 13.16 -36.29 37.78
CA VAL A 201 12.13 -36.07 38.82
C VAL A 201 10.78 -36.57 38.33
N MET A 202 10.40 -36.28 37.07
CA MET A 202 9.22 -36.88 36.44
C MET A 202 9.36 -38.40 36.32
N TRP A 203 10.55 -38.95 36.02
CA TRP A 203 10.75 -40.39 35.98
C TRP A 203 10.68 -41.01 37.38
N TRP A 204 11.17 -40.35 38.42
CA TRP A 204 11.06 -40.82 39.81
C TRP A 204 9.61 -40.77 40.31
N GLU A 205 8.84 -39.73 39.96
CA GLU A 205 7.42 -39.65 40.28
C GLU A 205 6.57 -40.63 39.46
N VAL A 206 6.81 -40.77 38.16
CA VAL A 206 6.09 -41.73 37.29
C VAL A 206 6.41 -43.17 37.69
N THR A 207 7.68 -43.51 37.97
CA THR A 207 8.03 -44.87 38.44
C THR A 207 7.60 -45.14 39.88
N GLY A 208 7.49 -44.11 40.72
CA GLY A 208 6.85 -44.20 42.05
C GLY A 208 5.34 -44.41 41.96
N PHE A 209 4.67 -43.74 41.01
CA PHE A 209 3.22 -43.85 40.78
C PHE A 209 2.80 -45.27 40.35
N PHE A 210 3.65 -45.98 39.60
CA PHE A 210 3.39 -47.38 39.18
C PHE A 210 3.87 -48.44 40.18
N ARG A 211 4.49 -48.07 41.31
CA ARG A 211 5.00 -49.03 42.31
C ARG A 211 4.08 -49.28 43.51
N GLY A 212 2.81 -48.87 43.46
CA GLY A 212 1.77 -49.39 44.36
C GLY A 212 1.92 -49.04 45.85
N GLY A 213 2.68 -47.98 46.18
CA GLY A 213 2.78 -47.46 47.54
C GLY A 213 1.97 -46.18 47.72
N HIS A 214 1.04 -46.16 48.68
CA HIS A 214 0.30 -44.97 49.09
C HIS A 214 1.26 -43.92 49.68
N VAL A 215 1.82 -43.04 48.84
CA VAL A 215 2.51 -41.84 49.30
C VAL A 215 1.50 -40.68 49.29
N PRO A 216 1.24 -40.00 50.42
CA PRO A 216 0.36 -38.85 50.45
C PRO A 216 1.01 -37.70 49.67
N ILE A 217 0.51 -37.44 48.46
CA ILE A 217 0.95 -36.31 47.65
C ILE A 217 0.49 -35.03 48.36
N ALA A 218 1.42 -34.15 48.70
CA ALA A 218 1.09 -32.86 49.28
C ALA A 218 0.19 -32.08 48.29
N PRO A 219 -0.95 -31.51 48.72
CA PRO A 219 -1.91 -30.85 47.83
C PRO A 219 -1.30 -29.73 46.98
N ARG A 220 -0.18 -29.14 47.42
CA ARG A 220 0.60 -28.15 46.66
C ARG A 220 1.27 -28.74 45.42
N ALA A 221 1.83 -29.96 45.50
CA ALA A 221 2.49 -30.59 44.34
C ALA A 221 1.46 -30.91 43.25
N LEU A 222 0.27 -31.37 43.65
CA LEU A 222 -0.85 -31.64 42.76
C LEU A 222 -1.34 -30.34 42.08
N ALA A 223 -1.45 -29.23 42.84
CA ALA A 223 -1.82 -27.93 42.26
C ALA A 223 -0.79 -27.40 41.24
N PHE A 224 0.52 -27.54 41.52
CA PHE A 224 1.56 -27.13 40.56
C PHE A 224 1.62 -28.02 39.32
N GLY A 225 1.46 -29.34 39.48
CA GLY A 225 1.37 -30.27 38.36
C GLY A 225 0.20 -29.94 37.44
N THR A 226 -0.99 -29.70 38.02
CA THR A 226 -2.18 -29.30 37.26
C THR A 226 -1.98 -27.95 36.56
N LEU A 227 -1.36 -26.96 37.22
CA LEU A 227 -1.07 -25.67 36.59
C LEU A 227 -0.12 -25.80 35.39
N ILE A 228 0.98 -26.56 35.55
CA ILE A 228 1.94 -26.78 34.46
C ILE A 228 1.26 -27.51 33.30
N PHE A 229 0.43 -28.50 33.60
CA PHE A 229 -0.33 -29.23 32.58
C PHE A 229 -1.32 -28.32 31.85
N LEU A 230 -2.05 -27.47 32.57
CA LEU A 230 -2.95 -26.47 31.98
C LEU A 230 -2.21 -25.44 31.13
N LEU A 231 -1.03 -24.99 31.55
CA LEU A 231 -0.19 -24.08 30.76
C LEU A 231 0.35 -24.75 29.51
N LEU A 232 0.77 -26.03 29.58
CA LEU A 232 1.20 -26.80 28.42
C LEU A 232 0.05 -27.05 27.45
N PHE A 233 -1.14 -27.40 27.94
CA PHE A 233 -2.33 -27.55 27.10
C PHE A 233 -2.81 -26.22 26.52
N GLY A 234 -2.71 -25.12 27.28
CA GLY A 234 -3.01 -23.77 26.78
C GLY A 234 -2.02 -23.33 25.71
N ALA A 235 -0.71 -23.54 25.93
CA ALA A 235 0.33 -23.21 24.96
C ALA A 235 0.27 -24.11 23.71
N LEU A 236 0.04 -25.42 23.88
CA LEU A 236 -0.16 -26.34 22.77
C LEU A 236 -1.46 -26.04 22.04
N GLY A 237 -2.53 -25.70 22.74
CA GLY A 237 -3.81 -25.29 22.17
C GLY A 237 -3.69 -23.98 21.39
N ALA A 238 -2.92 -23.00 21.90
CA ALA A 238 -2.61 -21.77 21.18
C ALA A 238 -1.69 -22.02 19.98
N TYR A 239 -0.65 -22.85 20.12
CA TYR A 239 0.23 -23.23 19.02
C TYR A 239 -0.51 -23.99 17.92
N LEU A 240 -1.33 -24.97 18.30
CA LEU A 240 -2.20 -25.71 17.38
C LEU A 240 -3.30 -24.80 16.82
N GLY A 241 -3.83 -23.85 17.60
CA GLY A 241 -4.80 -22.87 17.12
C GLY A 241 -4.22 -21.96 16.06
N ILE A 242 -3.03 -21.38 16.30
CA ILE A 242 -2.28 -20.58 15.32
C ILE A 242 -1.93 -21.42 14.10
N ARG A 243 -1.40 -22.65 14.30
CA ARG A 243 -1.07 -23.57 13.19
C ARG A 243 -2.31 -24.05 12.43
N TRP A 244 -3.45 -24.17 13.08
CA TRP A 244 -4.70 -24.64 12.47
C TRP A 244 -5.43 -23.49 11.77
N ASP A 245 -5.39 -22.27 12.29
CA ASP A 245 -5.77 -21.07 11.53
C ASP A 245 -4.82 -20.89 10.33
N ASP A 246 -3.50 -21.08 10.51
CA ASP A 246 -2.52 -21.16 9.42
C ASP A 246 -2.70 -22.39 8.50
N ALA A 247 -3.50 -23.39 8.88
CA ALA A 247 -3.85 -24.49 7.99
C ALA A 247 -5.16 -24.17 7.25
N ARG A 248 -6.14 -23.54 7.92
CA ARG A 248 -7.43 -23.16 7.32
C ARG A 248 -7.30 -22.00 6.35
N TYR A 249 -6.46 -21.02 6.64
CA TYR A 249 -6.19 -19.90 5.73
C TYR A 249 -5.37 -20.32 4.49
N TYR A 250 -4.67 -21.46 4.54
CA TYR A 250 -3.63 -21.78 3.55
C TYR A 250 -3.70 -23.19 2.93
N HIS A 251 -4.67 -24.02 3.30
CA HIS A 251 -5.03 -25.14 2.45
C HIS A 251 -5.85 -24.61 1.27
N PRO A 252 -5.39 -24.78 0.02
CA PRO A 252 -6.23 -24.49 -1.12
C PRO A 252 -7.42 -25.44 -1.02
N LEU A 253 -8.60 -24.89 -0.73
CA LEU A 253 -9.82 -25.63 -0.97
C LEU A 253 -9.82 -25.98 -2.45
N HIS A 254 -9.66 -27.27 -2.79
CA HIS A 254 -9.90 -27.80 -4.13
C HIS A 254 -11.38 -27.73 -4.54
N GLN A 255 -12.20 -26.97 -3.82
CA GLN A 255 -13.45 -26.50 -4.38
C GLN A 255 -13.08 -25.54 -5.51
N GLN A 256 -13.30 -25.98 -6.75
CA GLN A 256 -13.69 -25.08 -7.83
C GLN A 256 -14.95 -24.35 -7.35
N LEU A 257 -14.75 -23.31 -6.53
CA LEU A 257 -15.75 -22.27 -6.39
C LEU A 257 -15.99 -21.82 -7.83
N PRO A 258 -17.25 -21.80 -8.31
CA PRO A 258 -17.55 -21.09 -9.53
C PRO A 258 -16.93 -19.71 -9.35
N THR A 259 -15.90 -19.38 -10.13
CA THR A 259 -15.27 -18.07 -10.07
C THR A 259 -16.41 -17.08 -10.24
N PRO A 260 -16.69 -16.21 -9.25
CA PRO A 260 -17.57 -15.08 -9.46
C PRO A 260 -17.14 -14.42 -10.77
N ASP A 261 -18.09 -14.13 -11.66
CA ASP A 261 -17.82 -13.64 -13.02
C ASP A 261 -16.78 -12.51 -12.97
N GLY A 262 -15.53 -12.81 -13.33
CA GLY A 262 -14.43 -11.82 -13.34
C GLY A 262 -13.18 -12.14 -12.54
N ILE A 263 -13.16 -13.06 -11.56
CA ILE A 263 -11.91 -13.39 -10.85
C ILE A 263 -11.06 -14.38 -11.67
N GLY A 264 -9.76 -14.13 -11.76
CA GLY A 264 -8.78 -15.11 -12.23
C GLY A 264 -7.72 -14.55 -13.17
N LEU A 265 -7.14 -15.43 -13.98
CA LEU A 265 -6.14 -15.09 -14.99
C LEU A 265 -6.75 -15.12 -16.40
N SER A 266 -6.27 -14.23 -17.27
CA SER A 266 -6.60 -14.17 -18.70
C SER A 266 -5.42 -13.75 -19.55
N ASP A 267 -5.31 -14.36 -20.72
CA ASP A 267 -4.44 -13.92 -21.83
C ASP A 267 -5.23 -13.75 -23.13
N GLY A 268 -6.50 -13.35 -23.00
CA GLY A 268 -7.43 -13.07 -24.09
C GLY A 268 -8.60 -14.04 -24.21
N LEU A 269 -8.65 -15.10 -23.40
CA LEU A 269 -9.80 -16.02 -23.34
C LEU A 269 -10.93 -15.55 -22.40
N LYS A 270 -10.62 -14.67 -21.47
CA LYS A 270 -11.59 -14.01 -20.60
C LYS A 270 -11.45 -12.50 -20.78
N VAL A 271 -12.57 -11.79 -20.69
CA VAL A 271 -12.60 -10.34 -20.79
C VAL A 271 -13.01 -9.80 -19.44
N TYR A 272 -12.24 -8.88 -18.90
CA TYR A 272 -12.44 -8.33 -17.56
C TYR A 272 -12.95 -6.89 -17.62
N ASP A 273 -12.32 -6.08 -18.45
CA ASP A 273 -12.75 -4.75 -18.82
C ASP A 273 -14.02 -4.84 -19.65
N ALA A 274 -15.13 -4.46 -19.04
CA ALA A 274 -16.43 -4.40 -19.69
C ALA A 274 -16.71 -3.02 -20.31
N CYS A 275 -15.81 -2.03 -20.14
CA CYS A 275 -16.05 -0.68 -20.61
C CYS A 275 -16.33 -0.59 -22.11
N ASN A 276 -17.16 0.41 -22.47
CA ASN A 276 -17.68 0.67 -23.80
C ASN A 276 -18.39 -0.56 -24.40
N THR A 277 -19.72 -0.55 -24.47
CA THR A 277 -20.51 -1.66 -25.01
C THR A 277 -19.96 -2.17 -26.35
N SER A 278 -19.55 -1.29 -27.26
CA SER A 278 -19.00 -1.71 -28.56
C SER A 278 -17.64 -2.43 -28.42
N GLY A 279 -16.67 -1.81 -27.73
CA GLY A 279 -15.35 -2.40 -27.48
C GLY A 279 -15.41 -3.69 -26.65
N TYR A 280 -16.33 -3.78 -25.69
CA TYR A 280 -16.58 -4.99 -24.92
C TYR A 280 -17.12 -6.14 -25.76
N GLN A 281 -18.11 -5.89 -26.63
CA GLN A 281 -18.61 -6.93 -27.53
C GLN A 281 -17.50 -7.43 -28.46
N ASP A 282 -16.67 -6.52 -28.98
CA ASP A 282 -15.53 -6.89 -29.82
C ASP A 282 -14.51 -7.76 -29.05
N LYS A 283 -14.14 -7.37 -27.82
CA LYS A 283 -13.27 -8.19 -26.94
C LYS A 283 -13.87 -9.57 -26.69
N ARG A 284 -15.17 -9.67 -26.39
CA ARG A 284 -15.85 -10.96 -26.16
C ARG A 284 -15.87 -11.84 -27.39
N GLN A 285 -16.19 -11.27 -28.54
CA GLN A 285 -16.17 -12.00 -29.81
C GLN A 285 -14.75 -12.42 -30.19
N ALA A 286 -13.73 -11.62 -29.86
CA ALA A 286 -12.33 -11.95 -30.04
C ALA A 286 -11.93 -13.14 -29.16
N ALA A 287 -12.31 -13.14 -27.88
CA ALA A 287 -12.09 -14.25 -26.96
C ALA A 287 -12.77 -15.55 -27.45
N GLN A 288 -14.00 -15.47 -27.95
CA GLN A 288 -14.69 -16.61 -28.58
C GLN A 288 -13.96 -17.10 -29.84
N ALA A 289 -13.48 -16.17 -30.68
CA ALA A 289 -12.69 -16.52 -31.86
C ALA A 289 -11.37 -17.19 -31.48
N LEU A 290 -10.69 -16.74 -30.41
CA LEU A 290 -9.49 -17.39 -29.86
C LEU A 290 -9.79 -18.80 -29.35
N ALA A 291 -10.89 -19.00 -28.61
CA ALA A 291 -11.32 -20.32 -28.16
C ALA A 291 -11.60 -21.28 -29.33
N GLN A 292 -12.04 -20.74 -30.48
CA GLN A 292 -12.24 -21.47 -31.74
C GLN A 292 -10.97 -21.58 -32.59
N SER A 293 -9.81 -21.18 -32.07
CA SER A 293 -8.53 -21.13 -32.80
C SER A 293 -8.54 -20.26 -34.07
N ASN A 294 -9.44 -19.27 -34.15
CA ASN A 294 -9.55 -18.33 -35.27
C ASN A 294 -8.79 -17.02 -34.96
N ALA A 295 -7.46 -17.11 -35.02
CA ALA A 295 -6.56 -16.00 -34.69
C ALA A 295 -6.78 -14.77 -35.59
N SER A 296 -7.02 -14.94 -36.90
CA SER A 296 -7.23 -13.81 -37.80
C SER A 296 -8.52 -13.03 -37.49
N LYS A 297 -9.59 -13.71 -37.06
CA LYS A 297 -10.81 -13.04 -36.60
C LYS A 297 -10.58 -12.33 -35.27
N ALA A 298 -9.92 -13.00 -34.32
CA ALA A 298 -9.60 -12.40 -33.03
C ALA A 298 -8.76 -11.12 -33.16
N ALA A 299 -7.71 -11.14 -33.99
CA ALA A 299 -6.83 -9.99 -34.20
C ALA A 299 -7.61 -8.77 -34.75
N ARG A 300 -8.49 -8.98 -35.73
CA ARG A 300 -9.34 -7.90 -36.26
C ARG A 300 -10.30 -7.34 -35.21
N LEU A 301 -10.87 -8.20 -34.37
CA LEU A 301 -11.80 -7.77 -33.31
C LEU A 301 -11.09 -7.03 -32.18
N PHE A 302 -9.90 -7.48 -31.74
CA PHE A 302 -9.12 -6.70 -30.79
C PHE A 302 -8.67 -5.37 -31.37
N SER A 303 -8.25 -5.32 -32.62
CA SER A 303 -7.93 -4.06 -33.29
C SER A 303 -9.15 -3.13 -33.38
N ALA A 304 -10.35 -3.67 -33.62
CA ALA A 304 -11.59 -2.88 -33.59
C ALA A 304 -11.86 -2.34 -32.18
N ALA A 305 -11.75 -3.18 -31.15
CA ALA A 305 -11.89 -2.79 -29.76
C ALA A 305 -10.90 -1.69 -29.34
N MET A 306 -9.66 -1.74 -29.83
CA MET A 306 -8.64 -0.70 -29.58
C MET A 306 -9.03 0.67 -30.13
N THR A 307 -9.83 0.70 -31.19
CA THR A 307 -10.28 1.94 -31.85
C THR A 307 -11.71 2.34 -31.48
N ALA A 308 -12.39 1.54 -30.67
CA ALA A 308 -13.74 1.84 -30.22
C ALA A 308 -13.69 3.12 -29.37
N GLY A 309 -14.26 4.20 -29.91
CA GLY A 309 -14.28 5.50 -29.23
C GLY A 309 -15.00 5.39 -27.90
N ASP A 310 -14.38 5.92 -26.84
CA ASP A 310 -14.91 5.82 -25.50
C ASP A 310 -15.38 7.18 -24.97
N THR A 311 -16.63 7.22 -24.51
CA THR A 311 -17.25 8.37 -23.82
C THR A 311 -17.31 8.17 -22.30
N THR A 312 -16.93 6.99 -21.80
CA THR A 312 -17.00 6.60 -20.39
C THR A 312 -15.69 6.80 -19.62
N GLY A 313 -14.59 7.15 -20.31
CA GLY A 313 -13.29 7.45 -19.70
C GLY A 313 -12.43 6.22 -19.40
N CYS A 314 -12.86 5.03 -19.79
CA CYS A 314 -12.04 3.84 -19.81
C CYS A 314 -11.03 3.87 -20.97
N ASN A 315 -10.13 2.89 -20.98
CA ASN A 315 -9.12 2.78 -22.02
C ASN A 315 -9.14 1.38 -22.63
N ASN A 316 -8.55 1.25 -23.81
CA ASN A 316 -8.57 0.01 -24.57
C ASN A 316 -7.32 -0.87 -24.31
N ALA A 317 -6.66 -0.71 -23.15
CA ALA A 317 -5.38 -1.37 -22.87
C ALA A 317 -5.50 -2.89 -22.77
N GLU A 318 -6.59 -3.43 -22.22
CA GLU A 318 -6.80 -4.89 -22.17
C GLU A 318 -6.81 -5.51 -23.59
N ALA A 319 -7.53 -4.88 -24.53
CA ALA A 319 -7.54 -5.33 -25.93
C ALA A 319 -6.16 -5.20 -26.58
N ALA A 320 -5.42 -4.13 -26.25
CA ALA A 320 -4.08 -3.89 -26.77
C ALA A 320 -3.08 -4.95 -26.30
N ILE A 321 -3.12 -5.33 -25.01
CA ILE A 321 -2.30 -6.40 -24.43
C ILE A 321 -2.61 -7.73 -25.11
N TYR A 322 -3.88 -8.13 -25.20
CA TYR A 322 -4.25 -9.38 -25.86
C TYR A 322 -3.85 -9.42 -27.34
N HIS A 323 -3.92 -8.28 -28.04
CA HIS A 323 -3.47 -8.18 -29.41
C HIS A 323 -1.93 -8.32 -29.53
N GLU A 324 -1.16 -7.72 -28.63
CA GLU A 324 0.30 -7.87 -28.57
C GLU A 324 0.70 -9.31 -28.23
N ASP A 325 0.08 -9.93 -27.22
CA ASP A 325 0.32 -11.32 -26.83
C ASP A 325 -0.01 -12.33 -27.94
N MET A 326 -0.98 -12.01 -28.81
CA MET A 326 -1.20 -12.78 -30.03
C MET A 326 -0.01 -12.73 -30.98
N GLN A 327 0.61 -11.56 -31.17
CA GLN A 327 1.80 -11.41 -32.00
C GLN A 327 2.99 -12.14 -31.38
N VAL A 328 3.18 -12.04 -30.06
CA VAL A 328 4.20 -12.78 -29.33
C VAL A 328 4.08 -14.29 -29.60
N ARG A 329 2.87 -14.86 -29.48
CA ARG A 329 2.64 -16.29 -29.75
C ARG A 329 2.88 -16.67 -31.22
N GLN A 330 2.43 -15.82 -32.15
CA GLN A 330 2.58 -16.07 -33.58
C GLN A 330 4.02 -15.94 -34.07
N SER A 331 4.86 -15.18 -33.35
CA SER A 331 6.28 -15.01 -33.68
C SER A 331 7.10 -16.30 -33.60
N GLY A 332 6.61 -17.30 -32.84
CA GLY A 332 7.34 -18.55 -32.56
C GLY A 332 8.58 -18.36 -31.68
N ARG A 333 8.79 -17.16 -31.12
CA ARG A 333 9.93 -16.82 -30.26
C ARG A 333 9.68 -17.24 -28.81
N PRO A 334 10.75 -17.45 -28.02
CA PRO A 334 10.59 -17.65 -26.60
C PRO A 334 10.02 -16.40 -25.93
N PHE A 335 9.28 -16.59 -24.84
CA PHE A 335 8.72 -15.51 -24.06
C PHE A 335 8.66 -15.86 -22.57
N GLY A 336 8.74 -14.83 -21.73
CA GLY A 336 8.58 -14.92 -20.28
C GLY A 336 7.22 -14.35 -19.87
N LEU A 337 6.60 -14.94 -18.85
CA LEU A 337 5.31 -14.50 -18.35
C LEU A 337 5.49 -13.42 -17.28
N VAL A 338 4.77 -12.32 -17.41
CA VAL A 338 4.55 -11.36 -16.32
C VAL A 338 3.06 -11.35 -16.01
N VAL A 339 2.71 -11.63 -14.76
CA VAL A 339 1.30 -11.54 -14.36
C VAL A 339 1.03 -10.10 -13.94
N VAL A 340 0.18 -9.40 -14.68
CA VAL A 340 -0.19 -8.01 -14.40
C VAL A 340 -1.56 -8.01 -13.74
N SER A 341 -1.58 -7.66 -12.46
CA SER A 341 -2.82 -7.59 -11.70
C SER A 341 -3.39 -6.20 -11.69
N PHE A 342 -4.72 -6.14 -11.83
CA PHE A 342 -5.52 -4.95 -11.72
C PHE A 342 -6.85 -5.30 -11.04
N ASP A 343 -7.61 -4.28 -10.67
CA ASP A 343 -8.93 -4.43 -10.10
C ASP A 343 -9.99 -3.93 -11.09
N SER A 344 -10.89 -4.80 -11.55
CA SER A 344 -12.07 -4.39 -12.34
C SER A 344 -13.28 -4.00 -11.49
N GLY A 345 -13.18 -4.19 -10.18
CA GLY A 345 -14.24 -3.99 -9.21
C GLY A 345 -15.23 -5.12 -9.00
N PRO A 346 -15.99 -5.03 -7.90
CA PRO A 346 -17.12 -5.91 -7.66
C PRO A 346 -18.23 -5.61 -8.68
N GLY A 347 -18.99 -6.65 -9.04
CA GLY A 347 -20.10 -6.56 -9.99
C GLY A 347 -20.00 -7.57 -11.14
N SER A 348 -21.15 -7.98 -11.66
CA SER A 348 -21.24 -8.87 -12.82
C SER A 348 -21.25 -8.04 -14.09
N ALA A 349 -20.34 -8.32 -15.03
CA ALA A 349 -20.47 -7.79 -16.38
C ALA A 349 -21.64 -8.51 -17.06
N ASP A 350 -22.78 -7.84 -17.23
CA ASP A 350 -23.88 -8.46 -17.96
C ASP A 350 -23.48 -8.73 -19.44
N PRO A 351 -24.23 -9.58 -20.17
CA PRO A 351 -23.93 -9.88 -21.57
C PRO A 351 -23.98 -8.66 -22.52
N GLN A 352 -24.60 -7.56 -22.12
CA GLN A 352 -24.72 -6.31 -22.87
C GLN A 352 -23.66 -5.27 -22.48
N GLY A 353 -22.78 -5.55 -21.51
CA GLY A 353 -21.84 -4.55 -20.96
C GLY A 353 -22.54 -3.62 -19.95
N GLY A 354 -23.27 -4.23 -19.01
CA GLY A 354 -24.12 -3.53 -18.03
C GLY A 354 -23.34 -2.54 -17.17
N THR A 355 -23.86 -1.31 -17.14
CA THR A 355 -23.22 -0.07 -16.65
C THR A 355 -22.66 -0.09 -15.23
N ASP A 356 -23.02 -1.05 -14.39
CA ASP A 356 -22.64 -1.06 -12.97
C ASP A 356 -21.13 -1.29 -12.75
N ARG A 357 -20.46 -1.99 -13.67
CA ARG A 357 -18.98 -2.16 -13.63
C ARG A 357 -18.19 -0.94 -14.14
N HIS A 358 -18.84 0.00 -14.84
CA HIS A 358 -18.21 0.63 -16.02
C HIS A 358 -17.62 2.02 -15.81
N ILE A 359 -18.02 2.76 -14.80
CA ILE A 359 -17.67 4.19 -14.77
C ILE A 359 -16.43 4.47 -13.91
N LEU A 360 -15.98 3.53 -13.07
CA LEU A 360 -15.22 3.90 -11.86
C LEU A 360 -13.92 3.11 -11.63
N TYR A 361 -13.71 2.05 -12.41
CA TYR A 361 -12.44 1.33 -12.48
C TYR A 361 -11.57 1.71 -13.68
N ALA A 362 -12.00 2.70 -14.46
CA ALA A 362 -11.17 3.41 -15.45
C ALA A 362 -9.82 3.88 -14.85
N ALA A 363 -9.78 4.04 -13.53
CA ALA A 363 -8.57 4.30 -12.79
C ALA A 363 -7.50 3.20 -12.89
N TYR A 364 -7.91 1.95 -12.68
CA TYR A 364 -7.01 0.79 -12.65
C TYR A 364 -6.77 0.23 -14.05
N THR A 365 -7.58 0.62 -15.04
CA THR A 365 -7.20 0.37 -16.44
C THR A 365 -5.96 1.20 -16.83
N GLN A 366 -5.61 2.28 -16.11
CA GLN A 366 -4.37 3.02 -16.38
C GLN A 366 -3.11 2.21 -16.05
N GLU A 367 -3.18 1.33 -15.04
CA GLU A 367 -2.11 0.36 -14.75
C GLU A 367 -1.85 -0.54 -15.98
N LEU A 368 -2.91 -0.99 -16.64
CA LEU A 368 -2.82 -1.77 -17.88
C LEU A 368 -2.24 -0.96 -19.04
N VAL A 369 -2.52 0.34 -19.14
CA VAL A 369 -1.91 1.22 -20.14
C VAL A 369 -0.40 1.26 -19.98
N GLY A 370 0.07 1.48 -18.75
CA GLY A 370 1.50 1.47 -18.43
C GLY A 370 2.16 0.15 -18.79
N ALA A 371 1.54 -0.96 -18.38
CA ALA A 371 2.05 -2.30 -18.65
C ALA A 371 2.11 -2.61 -20.15
N PHE A 372 1.06 -2.25 -20.91
CA PHE A 372 1.04 -2.41 -22.36
C PHE A 372 2.15 -1.63 -23.06
N ILE A 373 2.33 -0.35 -22.72
CA ILE A 373 3.34 0.49 -23.37
C ILE A 373 4.73 -0.07 -23.11
N GLY A 374 5.03 -0.47 -21.86
CA GLY A 374 6.29 -1.13 -21.51
C GLY A 374 6.50 -2.43 -22.28
N GLN A 375 5.47 -3.29 -22.36
CA GLN A 375 5.53 -4.54 -23.12
C GLN A 375 5.81 -4.27 -24.60
N GLN A 376 5.04 -3.37 -25.22
CA GLN A 376 5.13 -3.06 -26.64
C GLN A 376 6.52 -2.53 -27.00
N GLN A 377 7.08 -1.62 -26.21
CA GLN A 377 8.40 -1.05 -26.48
C GLN A 377 9.50 -2.11 -26.37
N TYR A 378 9.48 -2.91 -25.30
CA TYR A 378 10.42 -4.00 -25.14
C TYR A 378 10.31 -5.01 -26.30
N ASN A 379 9.10 -5.49 -26.60
CA ASN A 379 8.89 -6.47 -27.65
C ASN A 379 9.31 -5.93 -29.02
N ALA A 380 8.94 -4.70 -29.36
CA ALA A 380 9.34 -4.07 -30.61
C ALA A 380 10.87 -4.00 -30.75
N ALA A 381 11.59 -3.61 -29.69
CA ALA A 381 13.04 -3.62 -29.68
C ALA A 381 13.61 -5.03 -29.88
N GLN A 382 13.07 -6.03 -29.16
CA GLN A 382 13.52 -7.41 -29.27
C GLN A 382 13.19 -8.04 -30.63
N MET A 383 12.15 -7.59 -31.33
CA MET A 383 11.81 -8.01 -32.71
C MET A 383 12.91 -7.73 -33.73
N HIS A 384 13.85 -6.83 -33.43
CA HIS A 384 15.02 -6.59 -34.25
C HIS A 384 16.21 -7.52 -33.96
N THR A 385 16.20 -8.24 -32.85
CA THR A 385 17.28 -9.16 -32.43
C THR A 385 16.84 -10.60 -32.64
N PRO A 386 17.38 -11.36 -33.61
CA PRO A 386 16.97 -12.74 -33.84
C PRO A 386 17.08 -13.62 -32.59
N GLY A 387 16.00 -14.33 -32.24
CA GLY A 387 16.00 -15.31 -31.14
C GLY A 387 15.85 -14.73 -29.72
N ALA A 388 15.97 -13.40 -29.54
CA ALA A 388 15.77 -12.78 -28.23
C ALA A 388 14.35 -13.05 -27.66
N PRO A 389 14.20 -13.11 -26.33
CA PRO A 389 12.90 -13.39 -25.72
C PRO A 389 11.97 -12.18 -25.72
N LEU A 390 10.67 -12.46 -25.82
CA LEU A 390 9.59 -11.47 -25.70
C LEU A 390 8.96 -11.50 -24.29
N LEU A 391 8.23 -10.45 -23.95
CA LEU A 391 7.36 -10.40 -22.78
C LEU A 391 5.92 -10.75 -23.17
N TYR A 392 5.29 -11.58 -22.35
CA TYR A 392 3.90 -12.00 -22.48
C TYR A 392 3.17 -11.65 -21.19
N LEU A 393 2.11 -10.83 -21.28
CA LEU A 393 1.40 -10.37 -20.09
C LEU A 393 0.18 -11.24 -19.83
N VAL A 394 0.06 -11.75 -18.61
CA VAL A 394 -1.16 -12.45 -18.16
C VAL A 394 -1.91 -11.53 -17.22
N LEU A 395 -3.12 -11.16 -17.59
CA LEU A 395 -3.95 -10.26 -16.78
C LEU A 395 -4.56 -11.03 -15.62
N ALA A 396 -4.49 -10.44 -14.42
CA ALA A 396 -5.00 -11.02 -13.19
C ALA A 396 -6.01 -10.10 -12.50
N ASN A 397 -7.29 -10.46 -12.56
CA ASN A 397 -8.35 -9.66 -11.95
C ASN A 397 -8.76 -10.23 -10.58
N THR A 398 -8.74 -9.38 -9.57
CA THR A 398 -9.07 -9.72 -8.17
C THR A 398 -10.46 -9.28 -7.73
N VAL A 399 -11.16 -8.48 -8.56
CA VAL A 399 -12.42 -7.77 -8.25
C VAL A 399 -12.38 -6.96 -6.93
N GLY A 400 -11.19 -6.63 -6.44
CA GLY A 400 -10.99 -5.72 -5.33
C GLY A 400 -11.15 -6.32 -3.94
N GLY A 401 -11.37 -7.63 -3.86
CA GLY A 401 -11.58 -8.37 -2.61
C GLY A 401 -10.40 -9.24 -2.19
N GLU A 402 -10.18 -9.38 -0.88
CA GLU A 402 -9.12 -10.24 -0.32
C GLU A 402 -9.25 -11.71 -0.78
N GLN A 403 -10.48 -12.24 -0.89
CA GLN A 403 -10.73 -13.60 -1.38
C GLN A 403 -10.32 -13.76 -2.86
N GLY A 404 -10.63 -12.77 -3.71
CA GLY A 404 -10.24 -12.78 -5.11
C GLY A 404 -8.73 -12.69 -5.30
N ALA A 405 -8.08 -11.84 -4.50
CA ALA A 405 -6.62 -11.74 -4.47
C ALA A 405 -5.96 -13.06 -4.05
N LEU A 406 -6.47 -13.74 -3.02
CA LEU A 406 -5.99 -15.07 -2.61
C LEU A 406 -6.20 -16.13 -3.69
N GLN A 407 -7.34 -16.13 -4.37
CA GLN A 407 -7.61 -17.06 -5.47
C GLN A 407 -6.64 -16.86 -6.64
N VAL A 408 -6.40 -15.60 -7.01
CA VAL A 408 -5.41 -15.23 -8.03
C VAL A 408 -4.01 -15.68 -7.60
N ALA A 409 -3.57 -15.38 -6.38
CA ALA A 409 -2.25 -15.77 -5.87
C ALA A 409 -2.03 -17.29 -5.86
N ASN A 410 -3.05 -18.07 -5.50
CA ASN A 410 -3.01 -19.54 -5.56
C ASN A 410 -2.89 -20.04 -7.02
N THR A 411 -3.58 -19.38 -7.95
CA THR A 411 -3.50 -19.71 -9.39
C THR A 411 -2.11 -19.39 -9.95
N ILE A 412 -1.53 -18.25 -9.56
CA ILE A 412 -0.15 -17.85 -9.91
C ILE A 412 0.86 -18.86 -9.33
N THR A 413 0.67 -19.30 -8.09
CA THR A 413 1.53 -20.32 -7.48
C THR A 413 1.49 -21.61 -8.27
N SER A 414 0.30 -22.02 -8.73
CA SER A 414 0.14 -23.19 -9.60
C SER A 414 0.88 -23.02 -10.93
N LEU A 415 0.82 -21.81 -11.53
CA LEU A 415 1.57 -21.45 -12.73
C LEU A 415 3.09 -21.56 -12.54
N SER A 416 3.60 -21.16 -11.36
CA SER A 416 5.03 -21.24 -11.04
C SER A 416 5.56 -22.67 -10.85
N MET A 417 4.72 -23.60 -10.37
CA MET A 417 5.09 -24.98 -10.01
C MET A 417 5.05 -25.97 -11.20
N HIS A 418 5.39 -25.51 -12.41
CA HIS A 418 5.42 -26.30 -13.66
C HIS A 418 4.07 -26.76 -14.22
N THR A 419 2.96 -26.16 -13.79
CA THR A 419 1.66 -26.36 -14.45
C THR A 419 1.73 -25.75 -15.85
N THR A 420 1.32 -26.50 -16.88
CA THR A 420 1.26 -25.91 -18.22
C THR A 420 0.19 -24.80 -18.25
N PRO A 421 0.46 -23.61 -18.83
CA PRO A 421 -0.51 -22.51 -18.80
C PRO A 421 -1.90 -22.90 -19.36
N ARG A 422 -1.94 -23.84 -20.31
CA ARG A 422 -3.19 -24.42 -20.84
C ARG A 422 -4.09 -25.08 -19.79
N GLN A 423 -3.52 -25.70 -18.76
CA GLN A 423 -4.30 -26.31 -17.67
C GLN A 423 -4.98 -25.24 -16.79
N LEU A 424 -4.48 -24.00 -16.80
CA LEU A 424 -5.07 -22.86 -16.13
C LEU A 424 -6.02 -22.06 -17.04
N GLY A 425 -6.30 -22.57 -18.25
CA GLY A 425 -7.17 -21.90 -19.21
C GLY A 425 -6.52 -20.72 -19.93
N LEU A 426 -5.19 -20.70 -20.05
CA LEU A 426 -4.43 -19.72 -20.83
C LEU A 426 -4.08 -20.28 -22.22
N LEU A 427 -3.94 -19.40 -23.20
CA LEU A 427 -3.49 -19.71 -24.57
C LEU A 427 -1.98 -19.93 -24.69
N ALA A 428 -1.19 -19.42 -23.75
CA ALA A 428 0.25 -19.66 -23.72
C ALA A 428 0.56 -21.17 -23.78
N SER A 429 1.44 -21.56 -24.71
CA SER A 429 1.87 -22.95 -24.91
C SER A 429 3.30 -23.17 -24.44
N GLY A 430 3.63 -24.39 -24.04
CA GLY A 430 4.96 -24.73 -23.51
C GLY A 430 5.04 -24.53 -21.99
N GLN A 431 6.25 -24.26 -21.50
CA GLN A 431 6.52 -23.92 -20.10
C GLN A 431 7.35 -22.63 -20.04
N PRO A 432 6.79 -21.49 -20.47
CA PRO A 432 7.47 -20.21 -20.31
C PRO A 432 7.69 -19.91 -18.81
N PRO A 433 8.85 -19.35 -18.43
CA PRO A 433 9.11 -19.03 -17.03
C PRO A 433 8.20 -17.87 -16.57
N LEU A 434 7.66 -18.00 -15.36
CA LEU A 434 7.03 -16.88 -14.66
C LEU A 434 8.13 -15.97 -14.11
N LEU A 435 8.21 -14.74 -14.64
CA LEU A 435 9.24 -13.78 -14.27
C LEU A 435 8.87 -13.05 -12.98
N ALA A 436 7.69 -12.45 -12.94
CA ALA A 436 7.22 -11.67 -11.79
C ALA A 436 5.69 -11.49 -11.83
N VAL A 437 5.16 -11.02 -10.71
CA VAL A 437 3.82 -10.46 -10.60
C VAL A 437 3.94 -8.96 -10.43
N LEU A 438 3.25 -8.18 -11.25
CA LEU A 438 3.18 -6.72 -11.20
C LEU A 438 1.78 -6.30 -10.74
N GLY A 439 1.69 -5.47 -9.70
CA GLY A 439 0.43 -4.91 -9.19
C GLY A 439 -0.02 -5.50 -7.85
N LEU A 440 -1.30 -5.89 -7.75
CA LEU A 440 -1.97 -6.37 -6.53
C LEU A 440 -2.17 -5.29 -5.45
N ALA A 441 -2.47 -4.06 -5.87
CA ALA A 441 -3.10 -3.04 -5.04
C ALA A 441 -4.61 -3.24 -4.91
N PRO A 442 -5.27 -2.67 -3.89
CA PRO A 442 -4.73 -1.85 -2.79
C PRO A 442 -3.85 -2.62 -1.77
N SER A 443 -3.14 -1.90 -0.88
CA SER A 443 -2.24 -2.49 0.13
C SER A 443 -2.87 -3.63 0.95
N ARG A 444 -4.19 -3.55 1.20
CA ARG A 444 -4.97 -4.61 1.88
C ARG A 444 -4.92 -5.96 1.15
N LEU A 445 -4.91 -5.96 -0.19
CA LEU A 445 -4.85 -7.18 -1.01
C LEU A 445 -3.44 -7.77 -0.95
N THR A 446 -2.41 -6.92 -1.05
CA THR A 446 -1.02 -7.33 -0.90
C THR A 446 -0.80 -8.09 0.42
N ARG A 447 -1.38 -7.60 1.53
CA ARG A 447 -1.27 -8.25 2.85
C ARG A 447 -1.62 -9.74 2.83
N VAL A 448 -2.70 -10.11 2.14
CA VAL A 448 -3.22 -11.49 2.18
C VAL A 448 -2.46 -12.43 1.22
N ILE A 449 -1.90 -11.90 0.13
CA ILE A 449 -1.19 -12.70 -0.87
C ILE A 449 0.29 -12.91 -0.55
N LEU A 450 0.91 -12.04 0.24
CA LEU A 450 2.35 -12.06 0.51
C LEU A 450 2.84 -13.42 1.00
N PRO A 451 2.18 -14.11 1.95
CA PRO A 451 2.62 -15.43 2.39
C PRO A 451 2.53 -16.49 1.28
N VAL A 452 1.58 -16.37 0.35
CA VAL A 452 1.38 -17.32 -0.75
C VAL A 452 2.52 -17.19 -1.76
N LEU A 453 2.81 -15.97 -2.21
CA LEU A 453 3.89 -15.72 -3.18
C LEU A 453 5.29 -15.92 -2.56
N CYS A 454 5.45 -15.61 -1.27
CA CYS A 454 6.67 -15.89 -0.49
C CYS A 454 7.03 -17.39 -0.49
N ARG A 455 6.04 -18.27 -0.28
CA ARG A 455 6.26 -19.73 -0.35
C ARG A 455 6.51 -20.20 -1.79
N ALA A 456 5.90 -19.54 -2.77
CA ALA A 456 6.07 -19.87 -4.18
C ALA A 456 7.42 -19.42 -4.76
N GLY A 457 8.14 -18.49 -4.11
CA GLY A 457 9.39 -17.94 -4.66
C GLY A 457 9.16 -16.99 -5.84
N VAL A 458 7.97 -16.37 -5.90
CA VAL A 458 7.55 -15.54 -7.04
C VAL A 458 7.76 -14.06 -6.70
N PRO A 459 8.61 -13.31 -7.43
CA PRO A 459 8.78 -11.88 -7.22
C PRO A 459 7.45 -11.12 -7.36
N LEU A 460 7.21 -10.18 -6.44
CA LEU A 460 6.05 -9.29 -6.46
C LEU A 460 6.53 -7.84 -6.56
N ILE A 461 6.30 -7.19 -7.70
CA ILE A 461 6.52 -5.76 -7.92
C ILE A 461 5.17 -5.06 -7.70
N ALA A 462 5.02 -4.38 -6.58
CA ALA A 462 3.75 -3.78 -6.16
C ALA A 462 3.94 -2.29 -5.84
N PRO A 463 4.16 -1.43 -6.86
CA PRO A 463 4.39 -0.01 -6.65
C PRO A 463 3.16 0.74 -6.16
N THR A 464 1.99 0.11 -6.16
CA THR A 464 0.74 0.71 -5.69
C THR A 464 0.35 0.25 -4.27
N ALA A 465 1.18 -0.59 -3.63
CA ALA A 465 1.01 -1.03 -2.25
C ALA A 465 1.83 -0.17 -1.27
N THR A 466 1.39 1.06 -1.04
CA THR A 466 2.12 2.12 -0.32
C THR A 466 2.01 2.06 1.22
N GLY A 467 1.21 1.16 1.77
CA GLY A 467 1.00 1.04 3.22
C GLY A 467 2.27 0.61 3.98
N LEU A 468 2.66 1.41 4.99
CA LEU A 468 3.84 1.14 5.84
C LEU A 468 3.80 -0.23 6.52
N PHE A 469 2.61 -0.70 6.91
CA PHE A 469 2.43 -1.97 7.60
C PHE A 469 3.00 -3.16 6.79
N ILE A 470 3.13 -3.05 5.47
CA ILE A 470 3.73 -4.08 4.62
C ILE A 470 5.23 -4.18 4.88
N ILE A 471 5.92 -3.04 5.00
CA ILE A 471 7.35 -3.02 5.37
C ILE A 471 7.52 -3.61 6.76
N ASP A 472 6.71 -3.19 7.73
CA ASP A 472 6.78 -3.72 9.09
C ASP A 472 6.55 -5.23 9.11
N LEU A 473 5.56 -5.70 8.35
CA LEU A 473 5.25 -7.12 8.22
C LEU A 473 6.46 -7.91 7.68
N LEU A 474 7.13 -7.41 6.65
CA LEU A 474 8.27 -8.08 6.01
C LEU A 474 9.56 -7.98 6.84
N THR A 475 9.77 -6.89 7.57
CA THR A 475 11.01 -6.64 8.34
C THR A 475 10.96 -7.24 9.74
N GLN A 476 9.80 -7.21 10.40
CA GLN A 476 9.66 -7.62 11.80
C GLN A 476 9.26 -9.10 11.96
N THR A 477 8.62 -9.69 10.94
CA THR A 477 8.10 -11.05 11.06
C THR A 477 9.14 -12.08 10.60
N SER A 478 9.52 -13.00 11.49
CA SER A 478 10.41 -14.12 11.14
C SER A 478 9.87 -15.01 10.02
N LEU A 479 8.55 -14.99 9.79
CA LEU A 479 7.87 -15.76 8.74
C LEU A 479 8.45 -15.50 7.35
N TYR A 480 8.80 -14.25 7.03
CA TYR A 480 9.32 -13.90 5.70
C TYR A 480 10.82 -14.17 5.54
N ARG A 481 11.55 -14.50 6.62
CA ARG A 481 12.95 -14.96 6.53
C ARG A 481 13.08 -16.35 5.90
N HIS A 482 11.96 -17.04 5.71
CA HIS A 482 11.90 -18.39 5.17
C HIS A 482 11.16 -18.45 3.83
N CYS A 483 11.07 -17.32 3.11
CA CYS A 483 10.56 -17.36 1.75
C CYS A 483 11.42 -18.24 0.86
N THR A 484 10.79 -18.87 -0.14
CA THR A 484 11.51 -19.62 -1.16
C THR A 484 12.43 -18.66 -1.90
N PRO A 485 13.72 -19.03 -2.14
CA PRO A 485 14.67 -18.18 -2.83
C PRO A 485 14.11 -17.65 -4.14
N GLY A 486 14.25 -16.34 -4.36
CA GLY A 486 13.73 -15.65 -5.53
C GLY A 486 12.45 -14.86 -5.26
N PHE A 487 11.78 -15.08 -4.13
CA PHE A 487 10.78 -14.14 -3.68
C PHE A 487 11.43 -12.82 -3.25
N ALA A 488 10.89 -11.70 -3.76
CA ALA A 488 11.10 -10.38 -3.21
C ALA A 488 9.82 -9.55 -3.40
N PHE A 489 9.43 -8.82 -2.36
CA PHE A 489 8.45 -7.75 -2.47
C PHE A 489 9.17 -6.46 -2.85
N MET A 490 8.87 -5.92 -4.02
CA MET A 490 9.47 -4.69 -4.53
C MET A 490 8.45 -3.56 -4.54
N ARG A 491 8.76 -2.47 -3.84
CA ARG A 491 7.97 -1.23 -3.85
C ARG A 491 8.90 -0.06 -4.09
N PHE A 492 8.79 0.55 -5.25
CA PHE A 492 9.58 1.73 -5.58
C PHE A 492 8.83 3.05 -5.44
N SER A 493 7.52 3.04 -5.21
CA SER A 493 6.81 4.26 -4.82
C SER A 493 7.13 4.67 -3.38
N PRO A 494 7.07 5.97 -3.07
CA PRO A 494 7.05 6.46 -1.69
C PRO A 494 5.87 5.87 -0.91
N ASP A 495 6.07 5.54 0.38
CA ASP A 495 4.94 5.15 1.22
C ASP A 495 3.98 6.31 1.52
N ASP A 496 2.83 5.93 2.05
CA ASP A 496 1.76 6.82 2.50
C ASP A 496 2.24 7.88 3.50
N ALA A 497 3.17 7.51 4.39
CA ALA A 497 3.70 8.43 5.39
C ALA A 497 4.63 9.47 4.74
N HIS A 498 5.54 9.05 3.85
CA HIS A 498 6.42 9.97 3.12
C HIS A 498 5.61 10.96 2.26
N GLN A 499 4.58 10.48 1.55
CA GLN A 499 3.66 11.35 0.81
C GLN A 499 2.97 12.38 1.72
N SER A 500 2.47 11.92 2.86
CA SER A 500 1.73 12.76 3.81
C SER A 500 2.63 13.74 4.56
N GLN A 501 3.88 13.36 4.82
CA GLN A 501 4.92 14.22 5.38
C GLN A 501 5.26 15.38 4.43
N LEU A 502 5.41 15.09 3.13
CA LEU A 502 5.59 16.14 2.11
C LEU A 502 4.40 17.11 2.10
N GLY A 503 3.17 16.59 2.20
CA GLY A 503 1.96 17.41 2.34
C GLY A 503 1.98 18.32 3.57
N ALA A 504 2.34 17.78 4.74
CA ALA A 504 2.47 18.55 5.97
C ALA A 504 3.55 19.65 5.87
N ASP A 505 4.68 19.33 5.24
CA ASP A 505 5.79 20.27 5.02
C ASP A 505 5.38 21.41 4.10
N TYR A 506 4.69 21.10 3.00
CA TYR A 506 4.18 22.10 2.09
C TYR A 506 3.09 22.97 2.74
N ALA A 507 2.18 22.36 3.51
CA ALA A 507 1.16 23.08 4.26
C ALA A 507 1.76 24.10 5.24
N TYR A 508 2.79 23.71 5.98
CA TYR A 508 3.42 24.58 6.95
C TYR A 508 4.32 25.66 6.31
N ASN A 509 5.24 25.23 5.44
CA ASN A 509 6.31 26.06 4.89
C ASN A 509 5.84 26.94 3.74
N GLN A 510 5.02 26.41 2.82
CA GLN A 510 4.62 27.10 1.60
C GLN A 510 3.23 27.76 1.73
N LEU A 511 2.30 27.10 2.42
CA LEU A 511 0.93 27.62 2.57
C LEU A 511 0.73 28.46 3.85
N GLY A 512 1.70 28.44 4.78
CA GLY A 512 1.60 29.17 6.05
C GLY A 512 0.49 28.66 6.97
N VAL A 513 -0.01 27.44 6.75
CA VAL A 513 -1.10 26.86 7.53
C VAL A 513 -0.60 26.54 8.94
N ARG A 514 -1.44 26.82 9.93
CA ARG A 514 -1.19 26.50 11.35
C ARG A 514 -2.24 25.60 11.96
N ASN A 515 -3.46 25.62 11.44
CA ASN A 515 -4.56 24.80 11.97
C ASN A 515 -5.08 23.91 10.85
N ALA A 516 -5.07 22.60 11.07
CA ALA A 516 -5.55 21.62 10.11
C ALA A 516 -6.66 20.75 10.72
N ALA A 517 -7.64 20.39 9.92
CA ALA A 517 -8.53 19.28 10.20
C ALA A 517 -8.13 18.09 9.33
N VAL A 518 -8.32 16.87 9.82
CA VAL A 518 -8.00 15.64 9.08
C VAL A 518 -9.26 14.79 8.89
N PHE A 519 -9.37 14.15 7.72
CA PHE A 519 -10.45 13.21 7.39
C PHE A 519 -9.84 11.89 6.95
N TYR A 520 -10.29 10.76 7.51
CA TYR A 520 -9.74 9.46 7.14
C TYR A 520 -10.77 8.34 7.23
N ASP A 521 -10.55 7.29 6.45
CA ASP A 521 -11.31 6.04 6.56
C ASP A 521 -10.54 5.06 7.47
N PRO A 522 -11.05 4.77 8.69
CA PRO A 522 -10.40 3.83 9.60
C PRO A 522 -10.43 2.38 9.10
N SER A 523 -11.26 2.06 8.10
CA SER A 523 -11.30 0.74 7.47
C SER A 523 -10.25 0.57 6.35
N ASN A 524 -9.65 1.67 5.89
CA ASN A 524 -8.54 1.67 4.94
C ASN A 524 -7.20 1.93 5.68
N PRO A 525 -6.31 0.91 5.78
CA PRO A 525 -5.00 1.07 6.38
C PRO A 525 -4.13 2.16 5.74
N SER A 526 -4.26 2.38 4.43
CA SER A 526 -3.51 3.43 3.72
C SER A 526 -3.99 4.82 4.12
N SER A 527 -5.31 5.02 4.17
CA SER A 527 -5.93 6.28 4.65
C SER A 527 -5.50 6.59 6.09
N THR A 528 -5.53 5.58 6.96
CA THR A 528 -5.10 5.72 8.36
C THR A 528 -3.62 6.03 8.49
N GLY A 529 -2.75 5.31 7.76
CA GLY A 529 -1.31 5.54 7.74
C GLY A 529 -0.95 6.94 7.22
N SER A 530 -1.66 7.40 6.20
CA SER A 530 -1.49 8.74 5.62
C SER A 530 -1.84 9.84 6.63
N VAL A 531 -3.01 9.76 7.28
CA VAL A 531 -3.38 10.73 8.32
C VAL A 531 -2.41 10.73 9.48
N GLN A 532 -1.95 9.56 9.94
CA GLN A 532 -0.96 9.51 11.02
C GLN A 532 0.35 10.18 10.59
N GLY A 533 0.86 9.87 9.40
CA GLY A 533 2.07 10.50 8.85
C GLY A 533 1.94 12.02 8.71
N PHE A 534 0.78 12.52 8.29
CA PHE A 534 0.50 13.96 8.25
C PHE A 534 0.47 14.58 9.65
N ILE A 535 -0.27 13.98 10.60
CA ILE A 535 -0.38 14.50 11.98
C ILE A 535 0.99 14.56 12.64
N ASP A 536 1.76 13.47 12.59
CA ASP A 536 3.08 13.39 13.23
C ASP A 536 4.02 14.47 12.69
N ARG A 537 4.03 14.65 11.37
CA ARG A 537 4.88 15.66 10.73
C ARG A 537 4.37 17.08 10.98
N PHE A 538 3.09 17.32 10.80
CA PHE A 538 2.51 18.65 10.95
C PHE A 538 2.64 19.15 12.38
N THR A 539 2.38 18.30 13.38
CA THR A 539 2.51 18.63 14.81
C THR A 539 3.94 18.73 15.34
N SER A 540 4.93 18.28 14.55
CA SER A 540 6.35 18.51 14.85
C SER A 540 6.76 20.00 14.71
N TYR A 541 5.98 20.79 13.97
CA TYR A 541 6.20 22.21 13.80
C TYR A 541 5.67 23.04 14.98
N ARG A 542 6.26 24.22 15.20
CA ARG A 542 5.80 25.13 16.26
C ARG A 542 4.53 25.88 15.87
N HIS A 543 3.68 26.14 16.88
CA HIS A 543 2.44 26.92 16.74
C HIS A 543 1.44 26.35 15.74
N VAL A 544 1.37 25.02 15.65
CA VAL A 544 0.42 24.30 14.82
C VAL A 544 -0.54 23.48 15.67
N SER A 545 -1.71 23.15 15.12
CA SER A 545 -2.67 22.28 15.79
C SER A 545 -3.52 21.47 14.80
N ILE A 546 -3.85 20.24 15.19
CA ILE A 546 -4.94 19.47 14.58
C ILE A 546 -6.21 19.82 15.34
N VAL A 547 -7.11 20.56 14.69
CA VAL A 547 -8.30 21.13 15.36
C VAL A 547 -9.53 20.23 15.27
N ALA A 548 -9.53 19.28 14.35
CA ALA A 548 -10.55 18.24 14.22
C ALA A 548 -9.97 17.00 13.53
N GLN A 549 -10.50 15.83 13.92
CA GLN A 549 -10.17 14.54 13.32
C GLN A 549 -11.48 13.80 13.05
N GLU A 550 -11.85 13.72 11.78
CA GLU A 550 -13.14 13.21 11.33
C GLU A 550 -12.97 11.86 10.64
N THR A 551 -13.88 10.92 10.92
CA THR A 551 -13.89 9.62 10.26
C THR A 551 -14.87 9.62 9.09
N ALA A 552 -14.38 9.26 7.91
CA ALA A 552 -15.17 8.99 6.72
C ALA A 552 -15.37 7.48 6.59
N VAL A 553 -16.09 6.87 7.56
CA VAL A 553 -16.30 5.43 7.56
C VAL A 553 -17.15 5.04 6.38
N ALA A 554 -16.66 4.11 5.59
CA ALA A 554 -17.45 3.54 4.53
C ALA A 554 -18.69 2.85 5.09
N SER A 555 -19.85 3.42 4.84
CA SER A 555 -21.10 3.11 5.58
C SER A 555 -21.81 1.84 5.11
N GLY A 556 -21.10 0.97 4.37
CA GLY A 556 -21.71 -0.10 3.58
C GLY A 556 -22.54 0.43 2.40
N LEU A 557 -22.78 1.75 2.32
CA LEU A 557 -23.17 2.40 1.09
C LEU A 557 -22.04 2.18 0.12
N LEU A 558 -22.32 1.30 -0.82
CA LEU A 558 -21.60 1.32 -2.06
C LEU A 558 -21.98 2.64 -2.73
N ASP A 559 -21.00 3.41 -3.19
CA ASP A 559 -21.29 4.45 -4.16
C ASP A 559 -21.89 3.81 -5.43
N ALA A 560 -22.16 4.61 -6.47
CA ALA A 560 -22.60 4.10 -7.77
C ALA A 560 -21.59 3.13 -8.47
N THR A 561 -20.61 2.62 -7.72
CA THR A 561 -19.31 2.08 -8.11
C THR A 561 -18.96 0.79 -7.36
N GLY A 562 -19.82 0.36 -6.44
CA GLY A 562 -19.57 -0.84 -5.65
C GLY A 562 -18.49 -0.66 -4.59
N ARG A 563 -17.96 0.56 -4.40
CA ARG A 563 -16.95 0.85 -3.38
C ARG A 563 -17.62 1.32 -2.11
N PRO A 564 -17.19 0.81 -0.95
CA PRO A 564 -17.59 1.39 0.31
C PRO A 564 -17.22 2.89 0.32
N GLN A 565 -18.21 3.78 0.27
CA GLN A 565 -18.03 5.23 0.40
C GLN A 565 -18.50 5.71 1.77
N ALA A 566 -17.93 6.81 2.22
CA ALA A 566 -18.51 7.50 3.35
C ALA A 566 -19.93 7.95 2.98
N SER A 567 -20.87 7.83 3.92
CA SER A 567 -22.19 8.44 3.74
C SER A 567 -21.98 9.93 3.49
N ARG A 568 -22.55 10.45 2.41
CA ARG A 568 -22.50 11.89 2.07
C ARG A 568 -22.88 12.74 3.28
N ASP A 569 -23.92 12.35 4.02
CA ASP A 569 -24.38 13.09 5.19
C ASP A 569 -23.37 13.07 6.34
N ASP A 570 -22.68 11.95 6.55
CA ASP A 570 -21.65 11.83 7.60
C ASP A 570 -20.43 12.66 7.24
N LEU A 571 -20.00 12.63 5.96
CA LEU A 571 -18.88 13.43 5.46
C LEU A 571 -19.16 14.94 5.58
N LEU A 572 -20.38 15.37 5.22
CA LEU A 572 -20.80 16.77 5.37
C LEU A 572 -20.99 17.18 6.83
N ALA A 573 -21.40 16.26 7.70
CA ALA A 573 -21.47 16.50 9.15
C ALA A 573 -20.07 16.69 9.74
N GLY A 574 -19.10 15.85 9.37
CA GLY A 574 -17.70 16.00 9.76
C GLY A 574 -17.10 17.32 9.25
N LEU A 575 -17.37 17.70 7.99
CA LEU A 575 -16.97 19.01 7.46
C LEU A 575 -17.53 20.16 8.30
N LYS A 576 -18.80 20.07 8.68
CA LYS A 576 -19.42 21.09 9.54
C LYS A 576 -18.77 21.16 10.92
N ASP A 577 -18.45 20.02 11.54
CA ASP A 577 -17.78 19.98 12.84
C ASP A 577 -16.38 20.60 12.76
N ALA A 578 -15.59 20.17 11.77
CA ALA A 578 -14.27 20.74 11.49
C ALA A 578 -14.30 22.26 11.30
N LEU A 579 -15.27 22.80 10.55
CA LEU A 579 -15.41 24.24 10.33
C LEU A 579 -15.89 25.02 11.56
N GLN A 580 -16.47 24.33 12.56
CA GLN A 580 -16.90 24.91 13.85
C GLN A 580 -15.80 24.88 14.92
N ALA A 581 -14.69 24.21 14.66
CA ALA A 581 -13.54 24.19 15.57
C ALA A 581 -12.99 25.61 15.81
N ASN A 582 -12.42 25.84 16.99
CA ASN A 582 -11.78 27.09 17.36
C ASN A 582 -10.34 26.82 17.85
N PRO A 583 -9.29 27.22 17.11
CA PRO A 583 -9.36 28.01 15.87
C PRO A 583 -9.92 27.21 14.68
N ARG A 584 -10.51 27.93 13.72
CA ARG A 584 -11.02 27.33 12.46
C ARG A 584 -9.85 26.76 11.65
N PRO A 585 -10.00 25.58 11.01
CA PRO A 585 -8.95 25.03 10.18
C PRO A 585 -8.70 25.91 8.95
N GLY A 586 -7.43 26.17 8.66
CA GLY A 586 -6.99 26.77 7.39
C GLY A 586 -6.79 25.72 6.30
N LEU A 587 -6.70 24.44 6.68
CA LEU A 587 -6.51 23.31 5.78
C LEU A 587 -7.34 22.11 6.24
N ILE A 588 -7.83 21.36 5.27
CA ILE A 588 -8.39 20.02 5.44
C ILE A 588 -7.46 19.04 4.73
N PHE A 589 -6.88 18.11 5.47
CA PHE A 589 -6.12 16.98 4.91
C PHE A 589 -7.05 15.76 4.82
N ALA A 590 -7.25 15.23 3.61
CA ALA A 590 -8.23 14.18 3.35
C ALA A 590 -7.67 13.08 2.44
N PRO A 591 -6.98 12.06 2.99
CA PRO A 591 -6.61 10.87 2.26
C PRO A 591 -7.78 9.90 2.10
N LEU A 592 -8.77 10.33 1.31
CA LEU A 592 -10.00 9.60 1.04
C LEU A 592 -10.09 9.21 -0.45
N LEU A 593 -11.09 8.39 -0.80
CA LEU A 593 -11.37 8.05 -2.19
C LEU A 593 -11.77 9.29 -2.99
N THR A 594 -11.52 9.26 -4.31
CA THR A 594 -11.79 10.38 -5.24
C THR A 594 -13.22 10.94 -5.11
N ASN A 595 -14.24 10.09 -4.92
CA ASN A 595 -15.63 10.51 -4.78
C ASN A 595 -15.91 11.27 -3.47
N ASP A 596 -15.33 10.83 -2.36
CA ASP A 596 -15.45 11.51 -1.06
C ASP A 596 -14.74 12.88 -1.14
N VAL A 597 -13.57 12.92 -1.77
CA VAL A 597 -12.81 14.16 -2.00
C VAL A 597 -13.60 15.13 -2.89
N ILE A 598 -14.21 14.67 -3.98
CA ILE A 598 -15.10 15.49 -4.83
C ILE A 598 -16.25 16.04 -4.01
N THR A 599 -16.87 15.22 -3.16
CA THR A 599 -17.97 15.63 -2.28
C THR A 599 -17.53 16.73 -1.29
N LEU A 600 -16.36 16.57 -0.66
CA LEU A 600 -15.77 17.60 0.21
C LEU A 600 -15.46 18.88 -0.57
N ALA A 601 -14.82 18.78 -1.73
CA ALA A 601 -14.47 19.93 -2.57
C ALA A 601 -15.71 20.73 -2.98
N GLN A 602 -16.77 20.05 -3.42
CA GLN A 602 -18.05 20.68 -3.77
C GLN A 602 -18.69 21.38 -2.58
N ALA A 603 -18.61 20.79 -1.38
CA ALA A 603 -19.15 21.37 -0.16
C ALA A 603 -18.36 22.62 0.29
N ILE A 604 -17.02 22.55 0.25
CA ILE A 604 -16.14 23.68 0.54
C ILE A 604 -16.37 24.83 -0.45
N THR A 605 -16.54 24.52 -1.73
CA THR A 605 -16.80 25.51 -2.81
C THR A 605 -18.05 26.36 -2.58
N ARG A 606 -19.00 25.87 -1.76
CA ARG A 606 -20.23 26.62 -1.39
C ARG A 606 -20.03 27.61 -0.24
N LEU A 607 -18.86 27.60 0.41
CA LEU A 607 -18.53 28.56 1.46
C LEU A 607 -18.08 29.90 0.83
N PRO A 608 -18.23 31.03 1.55
CA PRO A 608 -17.59 32.29 1.17
C PRO A 608 -16.09 32.10 0.94
N GLN A 609 -15.53 32.78 -0.07
CA GLN A 609 -14.14 32.55 -0.50
C GLN A 609 -13.11 32.77 0.62
N ASP A 610 -13.33 33.77 1.48
CA ASP A 610 -12.51 34.08 2.66
C ASP A 610 -12.62 33.03 3.78
N GLN A 611 -13.56 32.09 3.64
CA GLN A 611 -13.87 31.04 4.60
C GLN A 611 -13.54 29.63 4.08
N GLN A 612 -13.07 29.50 2.84
CA GLN A 612 -12.72 28.21 2.25
C GLN A 612 -11.36 27.73 2.79
N PRO A 613 -11.29 26.59 3.51
CA PRO A 613 -10.00 25.98 3.80
C PRO A 613 -9.33 25.48 2.52
N VAL A 614 -8.00 25.39 2.55
CA VAL A 614 -7.25 24.63 1.54
C VAL A 614 -7.65 23.16 1.66
N LEU A 615 -7.91 22.50 0.53
CA LEU A 615 -8.11 21.05 0.49
C LEU A 615 -6.79 20.40 0.04
N MET A 616 -6.18 19.63 0.93
CA MET A 616 -5.00 18.82 0.64
C MET A 616 -5.40 17.35 0.67
N ILE A 617 -5.10 16.66 -0.42
CA ILE A 617 -5.49 15.28 -0.64
C ILE A 617 -4.21 14.45 -0.59
N GLY A 618 -4.25 13.29 0.05
CA GLY A 618 -3.10 12.39 0.10
C GLY A 618 -3.47 10.93 0.16
N GLY A 619 -2.52 10.07 0.49
CA GLY A 619 -2.72 8.63 0.60
C GLY A 619 -3.05 7.93 -0.72
N GLU A 620 -3.82 6.85 -0.61
CA GLU A 620 -4.06 5.91 -1.72
C GLU A 620 -4.71 6.57 -2.95
N PHE A 621 -4.02 6.49 -4.08
CA PHE A 621 -4.48 6.66 -5.47
C PHE A 621 -5.72 7.52 -5.71
N VAL A 622 -5.67 8.81 -5.33
CA VAL A 622 -6.60 9.80 -5.89
C VAL A 622 -6.15 10.16 -7.29
N GLN A 623 -7.08 10.04 -8.23
CA GLN A 623 -6.84 10.36 -9.63
C GLN A 623 -6.96 11.86 -9.85
N PRO A 624 -5.88 12.57 -10.23
CA PRO A 624 -5.95 14.00 -10.48
C PRO A 624 -6.96 14.32 -11.60
N ALA A 625 -7.02 13.50 -12.65
CA ALA A 625 -7.98 13.63 -13.75
C ALA A 625 -9.44 13.61 -13.27
N GLY A 626 -9.76 12.81 -12.24
CA GLY A 626 -11.11 12.78 -11.65
C GLY A 626 -11.52 14.12 -11.00
N LEU A 627 -10.55 14.96 -10.63
CA LEU A 627 -10.79 16.27 -10.02
C LEU A 627 -11.02 17.37 -11.06
N GLU A 628 -10.62 17.17 -12.33
CA GLU A 628 -10.77 18.19 -13.38
C GLU A 628 -12.23 18.59 -13.60
N GLY A 629 -13.16 17.64 -13.42
CA GLY A 629 -14.60 17.88 -13.49
C GLY A 629 -15.14 18.90 -12.49
N LEU A 630 -14.40 19.19 -11.42
CA LEU A 630 -14.76 20.24 -10.45
C LEU A 630 -14.73 21.64 -11.08
N VAL A 631 -13.85 21.89 -12.06
CA VAL A 631 -13.71 23.21 -12.70
C VAL A 631 -14.93 23.60 -13.53
N PRO A 632 -15.38 22.82 -14.53
CA PRO A 632 -16.58 23.16 -15.27
C PRO A 632 -17.82 23.17 -14.36
N TRP A 633 -17.89 22.28 -13.37
CA TRP A 633 -18.97 22.29 -12.36
C TRP A 633 -19.01 23.61 -11.57
N ALA A 634 -17.88 24.08 -11.05
CA ALA A 634 -17.83 25.32 -10.28
C ALA A 634 -18.17 26.54 -11.14
N ARG A 635 -17.66 26.59 -12.39
CA ARG A 635 -17.99 27.64 -13.36
C ARG A 635 -19.49 27.68 -13.66
N GLN A 636 -20.10 26.53 -13.94
CA GLN A 636 -21.54 26.43 -14.21
C GLN A 636 -22.38 26.95 -13.03
N ASN A 637 -21.93 26.72 -11.80
CA ASN A 637 -22.60 27.16 -10.59
C ASN A 637 -22.19 28.57 -10.12
N LYS A 638 -21.30 29.27 -10.86
CA LYS A 638 -20.74 30.58 -10.48
C LYS A 638 -20.09 30.58 -9.10
N LEU A 639 -19.38 29.50 -8.77
CA LEU A 639 -18.67 29.34 -7.51
C LEU A 639 -17.15 29.44 -7.73
N THR A 640 -16.42 29.80 -6.68
CA THR A 640 -14.94 29.79 -6.68
C THR A 640 -14.48 28.51 -6.00
N LEU A 641 -13.67 27.71 -6.70
CA LEU A 641 -13.08 26.50 -6.14
C LEU A 641 -12.11 26.84 -5.00
N PRO A 642 -12.03 25.99 -3.96
CA PRO A 642 -10.93 26.07 -3.02
C PRO A 642 -9.61 25.80 -3.72
N ARG A 643 -8.52 26.18 -3.07
CA ARG A 643 -7.19 25.72 -3.47
C ARG A 643 -7.10 24.23 -3.17
N ILE A 644 -6.88 23.43 -4.21
CA ILE A 644 -6.79 21.96 -4.11
C ILE A 644 -5.36 21.54 -4.42
N PHE A 645 -4.78 20.76 -3.52
CA PHE A 645 -3.48 20.12 -3.67
C PHE A 645 -3.62 18.61 -3.52
N VAL A 646 -2.86 17.84 -4.31
CA VAL A 646 -2.84 16.38 -4.26
C VAL A 646 -1.39 15.93 -4.08
N THR A 647 -1.10 15.22 -2.99
CA THR A 647 0.18 14.52 -2.83
C THR A 647 0.08 13.16 -3.52
N VAL A 648 0.94 12.90 -4.51
CA VAL A 648 0.95 11.65 -5.27
C VAL A 648 2.33 11.01 -5.21
N SER A 649 2.38 9.69 -5.43
CA SER A 649 3.63 8.93 -5.44
C SER A 649 4.49 9.24 -6.66
N ALA A 650 3.83 9.53 -7.79
CA ALA A 650 4.45 9.80 -9.08
C ALA A 650 3.63 10.79 -9.89
N ALA A 651 4.30 11.56 -10.75
CA ALA A 651 3.65 12.36 -11.79
C ALA A 651 4.54 12.37 -13.03
N ALA A 652 3.93 12.68 -14.19
CA ALA A 652 4.68 12.78 -15.43
C ALA A 652 5.73 13.90 -15.33
N ARG A 653 6.97 13.58 -15.71
CA ARG A 653 8.09 14.53 -15.70
C ARG A 653 8.60 14.73 -17.13
N PRO A 654 9.23 15.88 -17.44
CA PRO A 654 9.94 16.03 -18.70
C PRO A 654 10.96 14.88 -18.86
N PRO A 655 11.05 14.25 -20.05
CA PRO A 655 12.03 13.21 -20.30
C PRO A 655 13.45 13.71 -19.99
N SER A 656 14.19 12.94 -19.21
CA SER A 656 15.58 13.23 -18.82
C SER A 656 16.60 13.08 -19.96
N GLY A 657 16.12 12.67 -21.15
CA GLY A 657 16.93 12.44 -22.35
C GLY A 657 16.80 11.03 -22.91
N ALA A 658 16.40 10.06 -22.08
CA ALA A 658 16.22 8.66 -22.48
C ALA A 658 15.11 8.52 -23.54
N ASP A 659 15.41 7.77 -24.61
CA ASP A 659 14.47 7.61 -25.72
C ASP A 659 13.20 6.86 -25.32
N TRP A 660 13.30 5.93 -24.37
CA TRP A 660 12.16 5.16 -23.89
C TRP A 660 11.11 6.04 -23.19
N GLN A 661 11.51 7.01 -22.35
CA GLN A 661 10.58 7.94 -21.70
C GLN A 661 9.81 8.77 -22.73
N LYS A 662 10.50 9.27 -23.76
CA LYS A 662 9.87 10.02 -24.86
C LYS A 662 8.88 9.16 -25.63
N GLN A 663 9.26 7.93 -25.96
CA GLN A 663 8.39 6.97 -26.63
C GLN A 663 7.20 6.61 -25.75
N PHE A 664 7.38 6.47 -24.44
CA PHE A 664 6.32 6.12 -23.50
C PHE A 664 5.24 7.20 -23.50
N TYR A 665 5.63 8.45 -23.30
CA TYR A 665 4.69 9.57 -23.33
C TYR A 665 4.06 9.76 -24.71
N ALA A 666 4.83 9.57 -25.79
CA ALA A 666 4.29 9.64 -27.15
C ALA A 666 3.21 8.57 -27.38
N THR A 667 3.49 7.30 -27.07
CA THR A 667 2.53 6.20 -27.21
C THR A 667 1.31 6.39 -26.34
N PHE A 668 1.49 6.82 -25.09
CA PHE A 668 0.36 7.15 -24.21
C PHE A 668 -0.54 8.20 -24.88
N CYS A 669 0.07 9.27 -25.37
CA CYS A 669 -0.64 10.39 -25.95
C CYS A 669 -1.35 10.08 -27.27
N THR A 670 -0.76 9.25 -28.11
CA THR A 670 -1.37 8.90 -29.40
C THR A 670 -2.42 7.80 -29.28
N SER A 671 -2.32 6.94 -28.27
CA SER A 671 -3.10 5.70 -28.20
C SER A 671 -4.14 5.66 -27.08
N PHE A 672 -3.94 6.40 -25.98
CA PHE A 672 -4.75 6.28 -24.78
C PHE A 672 -5.27 7.60 -24.22
N ALA A 673 -4.64 8.74 -24.53
CA ALA A 673 -5.14 10.03 -24.09
C ALA A 673 -6.52 10.34 -24.71
N THR A 674 -7.47 10.76 -23.88
CA THR A 674 -8.81 11.15 -24.35
C THR A 674 -8.71 12.39 -25.24
N PRO A 675 -9.44 12.48 -26.37
CA PRO A 675 -9.44 13.68 -27.19
C PRO A 675 -9.80 14.94 -26.38
N GLY A 676 -8.92 15.95 -26.38
CA GLY A 676 -9.09 17.17 -25.60
C GLY A 676 -8.52 17.13 -24.17
N SER A 677 -8.09 15.96 -23.69
CA SER A 677 -7.19 15.90 -22.53
C SER A 677 -5.82 16.45 -22.93
N PHE A 678 -5.25 17.28 -22.07
CA PHE A 678 -3.93 17.83 -22.32
C PHE A 678 -2.89 16.73 -22.09
N CYS A 679 -2.35 16.19 -23.17
CA CYS A 679 -1.07 15.47 -23.16
C CYS A 679 0.11 16.32 -22.69
N SER A 680 -0.13 17.60 -22.45
CA SER A 680 0.80 18.55 -21.84
C SER A 680 0.44 18.77 -20.37
N GLY A 681 1.29 18.32 -19.46
CA GLY A 681 1.15 18.63 -18.03
C GLY A 681 1.36 17.41 -17.13
N ALA A 682 1.51 17.67 -15.83
CA ALA A 682 1.87 16.64 -14.86
C ALA A 682 0.75 15.63 -14.56
N ALA A 683 -0.51 15.95 -14.88
CA ALA A 683 -1.66 15.08 -14.66
C ALA A 683 -2.19 14.39 -15.93
N ALA A 684 -1.53 14.58 -17.07
CA ALA A 684 -1.90 13.90 -18.31
C ALA A 684 -1.90 12.36 -18.14
N LEU A 685 -1.02 11.88 -17.26
CA LEU A 685 -0.86 10.47 -16.92
C LEU A 685 -1.22 10.23 -15.45
N ASP A 686 -2.06 9.22 -15.23
CA ASP A 686 -2.28 8.68 -13.90
C ASP A 686 -1.00 7.98 -13.40
N GLN A 687 -0.73 8.10 -12.10
CA GLN A 687 0.43 7.47 -11.47
C GLN A 687 0.45 5.94 -11.66
N GLY A 688 -0.70 5.27 -11.77
CA GLY A 688 -0.78 3.84 -12.08
C GLY A 688 -0.13 3.48 -13.41
N ALA A 689 -0.34 4.28 -14.47
CA ALA A 689 0.30 4.07 -15.77
C ALA A 689 1.82 4.25 -15.69
N LEU A 690 2.29 5.29 -14.98
CA LEU A 690 3.72 5.54 -14.81
C LEU A 690 4.40 4.40 -14.06
N LEU A 691 3.82 4.00 -12.93
CA LEU A 691 4.37 2.97 -12.06
C LEU A 691 4.33 1.58 -12.75
N PHE A 692 3.28 1.22 -13.48
CA PHE A 692 3.26 -0.08 -14.17
C PHE A 692 4.19 -0.08 -15.39
N GLY A 693 4.34 1.04 -16.09
CA GLY A 693 5.35 1.22 -17.13
C GLY A 693 6.76 0.98 -16.59
N ASP A 694 7.10 1.64 -15.48
CA ASP A 694 8.38 1.44 -14.79
C ASP A 694 8.56 0.00 -14.31
N GLY A 695 7.51 -0.64 -13.80
CA GLY A 695 7.56 -2.05 -13.36
C GLY A 695 7.87 -3.02 -14.50
N ILE A 696 7.29 -2.82 -15.69
CA ILE A 696 7.63 -3.62 -16.88
C ILE A 696 9.06 -3.31 -17.35
N GLU A 697 9.47 -2.04 -17.36
CA GLU A 697 10.83 -1.66 -17.73
C GLU A 697 11.88 -2.27 -16.78
N MET A 698 11.60 -2.32 -15.48
CA MET A 698 12.46 -3.01 -14.50
C MET A 698 12.62 -4.48 -14.84
N ILE A 699 11.52 -5.18 -15.13
CA ILE A 699 11.58 -6.59 -15.55
C ILE A 699 12.39 -6.73 -16.85
N ALA A 700 12.12 -5.88 -17.83
CA ALA A 700 12.79 -5.87 -19.13
C ALA A 700 14.31 -5.67 -19.01
N GLN A 701 14.76 -4.71 -18.22
CA GLN A 701 16.19 -4.49 -17.97
C GLN A 701 16.80 -5.60 -17.11
N GLY A 702 16.06 -6.12 -16.13
CA GLY A 702 16.48 -7.23 -15.27
C GLY A 702 16.68 -8.55 -16.03
N LEU A 703 16.04 -8.71 -17.19
CA LEU A 703 16.35 -9.81 -18.12
C LEU A 703 17.80 -9.71 -18.64
N GLY A 704 18.32 -8.50 -18.84
CA GLY A 704 19.63 -8.26 -19.44
C GLY A 704 19.68 -8.60 -20.94
N PRO A 705 20.88 -8.67 -21.55
CA PRO A 705 21.06 -8.97 -22.96
C PRO A 705 20.84 -10.48 -23.23
N ILE A 706 19.58 -10.91 -23.25
CA ILE A 706 19.23 -12.30 -23.52
C ILE A 706 19.12 -12.53 -25.04
N THR A 707 19.83 -13.55 -25.55
CA THR A 707 19.79 -13.90 -26.99
C THR A 707 19.12 -15.25 -27.26
N GLN A 708 18.85 -16.07 -26.23
CA GLN A 708 18.21 -17.38 -26.38
C GLN A 708 17.24 -17.73 -25.23
N SER A 709 16.28 -18.62 -25.50
CA SER A 709 15.21 -19.03 -24.57
C SER A 709 15.68 -19.73 -23.29
N SER A 710 16.78 -20.49 -23.37
CA SER A 710 17.37 -21.23 -22.25
C SER A 710 18.06 -20.34 -21.22
N GLN A 711 18.05 -19.01 -21.44
CA GLN A 711 18.80 -18.03 -20.68
C GLN A 711 17.91 -17.10 -19.85
N PHE A 712 16.60 -17.33 -19.75
CA PHE A 712 15.79 -16.56 -18.82
C PHE A 712 16.40 -16.66 -17.41
N PRO A 713 16.60 -15.53 -16.71
CA PRO A 713 17.11 -15.56 -15.35
C PRO A 713 16.13 -16.30 -14.45
N THR A 714 16.68 -16.99 -13.45
CA THR A 714 15.88 -17.44 -12.31
C THR A 714 15.31 -16.23 -11.58
N SER A 715 14.25 -16.40 -10.79
CA SER A 715 13.68 -15.32 -9.97
C SER A 715 14.74 -14.62 -9.10
N VAL A 716 15.70 -15.38 -8.54
CA VAL A 716 16.82 -14.83 -7.77
C VAL A 716 17.70 -13.90 -8.64
N GLN A 717 18.09 -14.37 -9.82
CA GLN A 717 18.91 -13.57 -10.74
C GLN A 717 18.17 -12.33 -11.23
N LEU A 718 16.88 -12.46 -11.55
CA LEU A 718 16.04 -11.34 -11.98
C LEU A 718 15.99 -10.26 -10.90
N VAL A 719 15.70 -10.64 -9.65
CA VAL A 719 15.69 -9.72 -8.50
C VAL A 719 17.05 -9.05 -8.32
N GLN A 720 18.14 -9.81 -8.39
CA GLN A 720 19.50 -9.28 -8.25
C GLN A 720 19.86 -8.28 -9.34
N HIS A 721 19.53 -8.58 -10.61
CA HIS A 721 19.75 -7.65 -11.71
C HIS A 721 18.91 -6.38 -11.52
N ILE A 722 17.61 -6.50 -11.19
CA ILE A 722 16.74 -5.35 -10.96
C ILE A 722 17.31 -4.43 -9.88
N VAL A 723 17.79 -4.98 -8.76
CA VAL A 723 18.32 -4.18 -7.63
C VAL A 723 19.63 -3.46 -7.98
N GLN A 724 20.41 -3.98 -8.94
CA GLN A 724 21.70 -3.39 -9.32
C GLN A 724 21.58 -2.21 -10.29
N GLU A 725 20.41 -2.05 -10.92
CA GLU A 725 20.18 -1.02 -11.92
C GLU A 725 19.71 0.30 -11.30
N ASN A 726 20.08 1.41 -11.95
CA ASN A 726 19.54 2.73 -11.68
C ASN A 726 18.60 3.11 -12.83
N PHE A 727 17.30 3.09 -12.57
CA PHE A 727 16.31 3.30 -13.63
C PHE A 727 16.01 4.79 -13.79
N ALA A 728 16.13 5.28 -15.02
CA ALA A 728 15.55 6.55 -15.42
C ALA A 728 14.06 6.38 -15.75
N GLY A 729 13.25 6.05 -14.73
CA GLY A 729 11.80 5.78 -14.81
C GLY A 729 10.97 6.92 -15.41
N VAL A 730 9.80 6.62 -15.97
CA VAL A 730 8.79 7.62 -16.35
C VAL A 730 8.08 8.22 -15.14
N SER A 731 8.13 7.58 -13.97
CA SER A 731 7.74 8.21 -12.69
C SER A 731 8.83 9.09 -12.07
N GLY A 732 10.08 8.96 -12.55
CA GLY A 732 11.26 9.62 -11.99
C GLY A 732 12.45 8.66 -11.86
N PRO A 733 13.59 9.13 -11.32
CA PRO A 733 14.72 8.25 -11.03
C PRO A 733 14.36 7.22 -9.95
N ILE A 734 14.75 5.97 -10.16
CA ILE A 734 14.50 4.87 -9.24
C ILE A 734 15.82 4.17 -8.97
N ALA A 735 16.22 4.14 -7.70
CA ALA A 735 17.38 3.41 -7.21
C ALA A 735 16.89 2.48 -6.12
N LEU A 736 17.14 1.18 -6.28
CA LEU A 736 16.54 0.15 -5.44
C LEU A 736 17.54 -0.36 -4.40
N HIS A 737 17.03 -0.60 -3.19
CA HIS A 737 17.77 -1.20 -2.09
C HIS A 737 17.12 -2.51 -1.65
N LEU A 738 17.91 -3.58 -1.55
CA LEU A 738 17.45 -4.90 -1.07
C LEU A 738 17.72 -5.05 0.43
N TRP A 739 16.64 -5.17 1.19
CA TRP A 739 16.63 -5.40 2.63
C TRP A 739 16.32 -6.87 2.93
N ASN A 740 17.22 -7.53 3.68
CA ASN A 740 17.04 -8.89 4.20
C ASN A 740 16.57 -9.91 3.13
N ASP A 741 17.06 -9.77 1.89
CA ASP A 741 16.77 -10.62 0.72
C ASP A 741 15.30 -10.71 0.26
N VAL A 742 14.35 -10.06 0.92
CA VAL A 742 12.90 -10.20 0.64
C VAL A 742 12.14 -8.90 0.43
N LEU A 743 12.73 -7.75 0.78
CA LEU A 743 12.12 -6.44 0.63
C LEU A 743 13.02 -5.57 -0.24
N VAL A 744 12.48 -5.01 -1.31
CA VAL A 744 13.16 -4.03 -2.16
C VAL A 744 12.40 -2.71 -2.09
N THR A 745 13.06 -1.65 -1.67
CA THR A 745 12.48 -0.30 -1.67
C THR A 745 13.30 0.66 -2.50
N SER A 746 12.66 1.71 -3.02
CA SER A 746 13.39 2.79 -3.68
C SER A 746 13.94 3.81 -2.67
N GLU A 747 15.16 4.28 -2.92
CA GLU A 747 15.79 5.42 -2.22
C GLU A 747 15.73 6.71 -3.07
N GLY A 748 15.47 6.59 -4.38
CA GLY A 748 15.52 7.70 -5.33
C GLY A 748 14.19 8.37 -5.63
N THR A 749 13.07 7.74 -5.27
CA THR A 749 11.73 8.23 -5.60
C THR A 749 11.23 9.21 -4.56
N ASN A 750 10.79 10.38 -5.04
CA ASN A 750 10.23 11.44 -4.21
C ASN A 750 8.78 11.65 -4.58
N PRO A 751 7.87 11.72 -3.59
CA PRO A 751 6.50 12.10 -3.85
C PRO A 751 6.46 13.53 -4.40
N VAL A 752 5.35 13.88 -5.04
CA VAL A 752 5.17 15.22 -5.62
C VAL A 752 3.83 15.80 -5.21
N ILE A 753 3.77 17.13 -5.20
CA ILE A 753 2.51 17.84 -4.96
C ILE A 753 2.01 18.41 -6.27
N LEU A 754 0.79 18.03 -6.60
CA LEU A 754 0.02 18.58 -7.71
C LEU A 754 -0.94 19.66 -7.19
N THR A 755 -1.23 20.66 -8.01
CA THR A 755 -2.28 21.64 -7.75
C THR A 755 -3.26 21.72 -8.90
N LEU A 756 -4.56 21.78 -8.59
CA LEU A 756 -5.61 22.04 -9.59
C LEU A 756 -5.74 23.55 -9.81
N GLN A 757 -5.50 23.99 -11.03
CA GLN A 757 -5.60 25.39 -11.45
C GLN A 757 -7.04 25.75 -11.80
N GLY A 758 -7.35 27.05 -11.76
CA GLY A 758 -8.69 27.56 -12.10
C GLY A 758 -9.11 27.33 -13.55
N ASP A 759 -8.15 27.05 -14.45
CA ASP A 759 -8.41 26.69 -15.84
C ASP A 759 -8.80 25.21 -16.03
N GLY A 760 -8.54 24.34 -15.03
CA GLY A 760 -8.69 22.89 -15.12
C GLY A 760 -7.35 22.15 -15.23
N SER A 761 -6.27 22.84 -15.55
CA SER A 761 -4.95 22.24 -15.65
C SER A 761 -4.40 21.83 -14.28
N ILE A 762 -3.54 20.82 -14.26
CA ILE A 762 -2.89 20.35 -13.04
C ILE A 762 -1.37 20.46 -13.21
N GLN A 763 -0.72 21.04 -12.22
CA GLN A 763 0.71 21.37 -12.26
C GLN A 763 1.45 20.81 -11.04
N ILE A 764 2.69 20.40 -11.22
CA ILE A 764 3.61 20.08 -10.10
C ILE A 764 4.03 21.40 -9.44
N VAL A 765 3.89 21.47 -8.13
CA VAL A 765 4.29 22.62 -7.30
C VAL A 765 5.36 22.30 -6.28
N SER A 766 5.60 21.02 -5.99
CA SER A 766 6.69 20.55 -5.13
C SER A 766 7.13 19.15 -5.48
#